data_AF-A0A4T0WAR9-F1
#
_entry.id   AF-A0A4T0WAR9-F1
#
_cell.length_a   1.000
_cell.length_b   1.000
_cell.length_c   1.000
_cell.angle_alpha   90.00
_cell.angle_beta   90.00
_cell.angle_gamma   90.00
#
_symmetry.space_group_name_H-M   'P 1'
#
loop_
_entity.id
_entity.type
_entity.pdbx_description
1 polymer ?
#
loop_
_entity_poly.entity_id
_entity_poly.type
_entity_poly.pdbx_seq_one_letter_code
_entity_poly.pdbx_strand_id
1 'polypeptide(L)'
;MGGLWTNVFNFVTAQWSLVSPDWGRTSRQDRLHVHEPSWHRYVRASESRTIRPVGIVPHLTRGAVTNPWGFINGEGGPAIFDRAEQADEAPSVTVDFGQNTVGILSISFAGSSSASSTLPGENGKNSKDDGYGRPGIRLAFSETLRFLSNVSDFSRSYNGDTITPGSDQIAVPKDPYVWMAKHGCQHRDAADGKGQVCADGLHGFRYLRIYLDALPADSPHAVPYGRVEISNLSLALSAFHGTPDTFKGWFECSDEELTGWWFDGVYTNDLCVDTFRGSEDAEPRGAGSETLEGKVVIHDAPKRDRDPYVGDLAVAALTGYVSHGKGTVSEASRNVLADLAAHQRGDGWIPPASIHDYVWYTGDLDFLSAHYTNLVAVLDRWYPSVTDSATGLVTKGLNGTAGYGDYAFVPRQGPVTYYNALYVLALRRAAEMAVEAGRDVDAERWRRRAGEVSRALAERNFDEAVGAFWDGTRDGVFVDAHAQDGNSIAILADVVGGARARGVLGYYARAAARPYGNAFYDSDAVGEGFGERVYAFVSYFELAARFKSRAGRSAVEEMRRLYGWMSRGDPGVTFWEGIGPGGRPYEDRYTSMAHGWATGLVPLMSGWVLGVKPTGPGFRSWSVTPDLAGLRWARGVVPTPGGEGIEVEWEDRGGGDVRIRVRAPDGSSGVVGIPVRDKRAVVEVDGRVVYAGWHGAAGDGAGDGAGARLEGEMVFVDVEGKRAGSEIMASVRGLPDTL
;
A
#
# COMPACT_ATOMS: atom_id res chain seq x y z
N MET A 1 -28.78 74.80 -9.90
CA MET A 1 -28.98 73.42 -9.42
C MET A 1 -28.29 72.53 -10.46
N GLY A 2 -27.06 72.02 -10.33
CA GLY A 2 -26.27 71.61 -9.14
C GLY A 2 -26.49 70.11 -8.92
N GLY A 3 -25.53 69.17 -9.07
CA GLY A 3 -24.06 69.24 -9.28
C GLY A 3 -23.32 68.60 -8.08
N LEU A 4 -22.11 68.02 -8.13
CA LEU A 4 -20.94 67.92 -9.05
C LEU A 4 -20.40 66.44 -9.00
N TRP A 5 -19.38 65.86 -9.69
CA TRP A 5 -18.38 66.22 -10.74
C TRP A 5 -17.76 64.91 -11.36
N THR A 6 -17.39 64.84 -12.67
CA THR A 6 -16.01 64.92 -13.26
C THR A 6 -15.12 63.65 -13.07
N ASN A 7 -14.97 62.71 -14.04
CA ASN A 7 -14.05 62.67 -15.24
C ASN A 7 -12.66 61.99 -14.93
N VAL A 8 -11.83 61.39 -15.83
CA VAL A 8 -11.81 61.19 -17.31
C VAL A 8 -10.75 60.13 -17.80
N PHE A 9 -10.99 59.45 -18.94
CA PHE A 9 -10.06 58.86 -19.98
C PHE A 9 -9.14 57.59 -19.83
N ASN A 10 -9.32 56.67 -20.80
CA ASN A 10 -8.38 56.06 -21.80
C ASN A 10 -7.10 55.20 -21.50
N PHE A 11 -7.19 53.91 -21.90
CA PHE A 11 -6.48 53.21 -23.03
C PHE A 11 -4.94 52.92 -23.06
N VAL A 12 -4.62 51.66 -23.42
CA VAL A 12 -3.35 51.04 -23.96
C VAL A 12 -2.07 51.00 -23.10
N THR A 13 -1.51 49.79 -22.89
CA THR A 13 -0.09 49.33 -23.12
C THR A 13 0.25 48.09 -22.25
N ALA A 14 1.44 47.50 -22.45
CA ALA A 14 1.89 46.24 -21.84
C ALA A 14 3.27 46.39 -21.15
N GLN A 15 3.83 45.25 -20.74
CA GLN A 15 5.21 45.01 -20.21
C GLN A 15 5.38 44.91 -18.68
N TRP A 16 5.60 43.66 -18.24
CA TRP A 16 6.81 43.18 -17.53
C TRP A 16 7.60 44.16 -16.64
N SER A 17 7.57 43.92 -15.32
CA SER A 17 8.68 44.10 -14.37
C SER A 17 8.36 43.25 -13.12
N LEU A 18 8.98 42.09 -12.94
CA LEU A 18 10.26 41.92 -12.23
C LEU A 18 10.27 42.53 -10.82
N VAL A 19 9.72 41.79 -9.85
CA VAL A 19 10.10 41.87 -8.44
C VAL A 19 10.35 40.45 -7.93
N SER A 20 11.60 40.15 -7.57
CA SER A 20 11.97 38.86 -6.97
C SER A 20 11.48 38.77 -5.52
N PRO A 21 11.20 37.56 -4.98
CA PRO A 21 11.02 37.39 -3.54
C PRO A 21 12.32 37.74 -2.80
N ASP A 22 12.31 38.83 -2.03
CA ASP A 22 13.48 39.30 -1.29
C ASP A 22 13.63 38.52 0.03
N TRP A 23 14.46 37.47 0.00
CA TRP A 23 14.77 36.60 1.14
C TRP A 23 15.69 37.31 2.16
N GLY A 24 15.18 38.40 2.77
CA GLY A 24 16.06 39.45 3.30
C GLY A 24 15.73 40.09 4.65
N ARG A 25 14.65 39.73 5.38
CA ARG A 25 14.42 40.03 6.82
C ARG A 25 13.04 39.55 7.33
N THR A 26 12.99 38.54 8.18
CA THR A 26 11.82 38.28 9.03
C THR A 26 11.80 39.23 10.24
N SER A 27 10.63 39.81 10.54
CA SER A 27 10.47 40.63 11.74
C SER A 27 10.47 39.76 13.00
N ARG A 28 10.69 40.35 14.18
CA ARG A 28 10.62 39.60 15.45
C ARG A 28 9.17 39.34 15.93
N GLN A 29 8.14 39.78 15.22
CA GLN A 29 6.74 39.74 15.70
C GLN A 29 5.85 38.67 15.07
N ASP A 30 6.23 38.05 13.95
CA ASP A 30 5.41 37.05 13.24
C ASP A 30 5.42 35.63 13.88
N ARG A 31 5.92 35.50 15.12
CA ARG A 31 6.28 34.22 15.76
C ARG A 31 5.14 33.49 16.51
N LEU A 32 3.87 33.82 16.29
CA LEU A 32 2.74 33.24 17.04
C LEU A 32 1.57 32.69 16.20
N HIS A 33 1.72 32.60 14.88
CA HIS A 33 0.91 31.71 14.05
C HIS A 33 1.81 30.66 13.40
N VAL A 34 1.87 29.47 14.01
CA VAL A 34 2.42 28.28 13.35
C VAL A 34 1.41 27.87 12.30
N HIS A 35 1.67 28.20 11.03
CA HIS A 35 0.92 27.64 9.93
C HIS A 35 1.19 26.13 9.89
N GLU A 36 0.12 25.33 9.83
CA GLU A 36 0.25 23.89 9.68
C GLU A 36 0.91 23.55 8.33
N PRO A 37 1.77 22.52 8.26
CA PRO A 37 2.33 22.04 6.99
C PRO A 37 1.23 21.71 5.98
N SER A 38 1.38 22.17 4.74
CA SER A 38 0.34 22.04 3.70
C SER A 38 -0.09 20.58 3.44
N TRP A 39 0.80 19.63 3.71
CA TRP A 39 0.54 18.21 3.52
C TRP A 39 -0.43 17.61 4.57
N HIS A 40 -0.61 18.24 5.74
CA HIS A 40 -1.54 17.75 6.78
C HIS A 40 -2.95 17.51 6.23
N ARG A 41 -3.41 18.35 5.28
CA ARG A 41 -4.75 18.27 4.65
C ARG A 41 -5.03 16.98 3.87
N TYR A 42 -3.99 16.20 3.55
CA TYR A 42 -4.12 14.93 2.83
C TYR A 42 -4.12 13.71 3.75
N VAL A 43 -3.75 13.85 5.04
CA VAL A 43 -3.75 12.74 6.00
C VAL A 43 -5.18 12.23 6.16
N ARG A 44 -5.38 10.92 5.94
CA ARG A 44 -6.71 10.29 5.93
C ARG A 44 -7.16 9.73 7.28
N ALA A 45 -6.27 9.61 8.26
CA ALA A 45 -6.64 9.15 9.58
C ALA A 45 -7.62 10.13 10.25
N SER A 46 -8.58 9.59 10.99
CA SER A 46 -9.48 10.36 11.85
C SER A 46 -8.71 11.09 12.97
N GLU A 47 -9.26 12.17 13.49
CA GLU A 47 -8.71 12.86 14.68
C GLU A 47 -8.77 12.00 15.96
N SER A 48 -9.57 10.93 15.96
CA SER A 48 -9.84 10.07 17.12
C SER A 48 -9.85 8.59 16.74
N ARG A 49 -9.35 7.74 17.65
CA ARG A 49 -9.48 6.27 17.54
C ARG A 49 -10.93 5.76 17.70
N THR A 50 -11.86 6.61 18.11
CA THR A 50 -13.29 6.30 18.10
C THR A 50 -13.91 6.86 16.82
N ILE A 51 -14.00 6.04 15.77
CA ILE A 51 -14.63 6.42 14.50
C ILE A 51 -16.14 6.48 14.68
N ARG A 52 -16.78 7.44 14.03
CA ARG A 52 -18.23 7.61 13.97
C ARG A 52 -18.68 7.59 12.52
N PRO A 53 -19.89 7.10 12.21
CA PRO A 53 -20.43 7.21 10.87
C PRO A 53 -20.61 8.68 10.46
N VAL A 54 -20.43 8.98 9.17
CA VAL A 54 -20.59 10.33 8.62
C VAL A 54 -21.96 10.58 8.00
N GLY A 55 -22.71 9.50 7.69
CA GLY A 55 -24.09 9.62 7.21
C GLY A 55 -24.81 8.30 7.01
N ILE A 56 -26.07 8.39 6.59
CA ILE A 56 -26.84 7.26 6.05
C ILE A 56 -26.90 7.33 4.52
N VAL A 57 -27.15 6.19 3.87
CA VAL A 57 -27.39 6.09 2.43
C VAL A 57 -28.90 6.02 2.18
N PRO A 58 -29.60 7.14 1.93
CA PRO A 58 -31.04 7.23 2.20
C PRO A 58 -31.90 6.32 1.30
N HIS A 59 -31.44 6.06 0.07
CA HIS A 59 -32.14 5.21 -0.89
C HIS A 59 -32.01 3.70 -0.61
N LEU A 60 -31.23 3.32 0.42
CA LEU A 60 -31.10 1.93 0.91
C LEU A 60 -31.80 1.71 2.27
N THR A 61 -32.39 2.76 2.84
CA THR A 61 -33.32 2.68 3.97
C THR A 61 -34.67 2.10 3.51
N ARG A 62 -35.22 1.13 4.25
CA ARG A 62 -36.47 0.41 3.91
C ARG A 62 -37.28 0.03 5.15
N GLY A 63 -38.53 -0.41 4.95
CA GLY A 63 -39.48 -0.72 6.02
C GLY A 63 -39.81 0.47 6.93
N ALA A 64 -40.44 0.20 8.07
CA ALA A 64 -40.80 1.24 9.03
C ALA A 64 -39.59 1.62 9.93
N VAL A 65 -38.84 2.63 9.47
CA VAL A 65 -37.80 3.30 10.27
C VAL A 65 -38.20 4.75 10.53
N THR A 66 -38.17 5.16 11.81
CA THR A 66 -38.34 6.56 12.23
C THR A 66 -36.99 7.12 12.72
N ASN A 67 -36.73 8.39 12.38
CA ASN A 67 -35.47 9.10 12.67
C ASN A 67 -34.18 8.31 12.33
N PRO A 68 -33.94 7.88 11.08
CA PRO A 68 -32.77 7.07 10.71
C PRO A 68 -31.40 7.77 10.94
N TRP A 69 -31.38 9.08 11.21
CA TRP A 69 -30.18 9.84 11.57
C TRP A 69 -29.86 9.78 13.08
N GLY A 70 -30.80 9.38 13.93
CA GLY A 70 -30.69 9.45 15.39
C GLY A 70 -29.47 8.71 15.96
N PHE A 71 -29.06 7.58 15.37
CA PHE A 71 -27.85 6.85 15.81
C PHE A 71 -26.52 7.47 15.33
N ILE A 72 -26.54 8.54 14.54
CA ILE A 72 -25.34 9.25 14.06
C ILE A 72 -25.08 10.49 14.92
N ASN A 73 -26.10 11.35 15.10
CA ASN A 73 -25.95 12.65 15.76
C ASN A 73 -26.79 12.81 17.04
N GLY A 74 -27.70 11.88 17.36
CA GLY A 74 -28.60 11.96 18.51
C GLY A 74 -29.72 13.00 18.39
N GLU A 75 -29.82 13.73 17.28
CA GLU A 75 -30.85 14.75 17.09
C GLU A 75 -32.22 14.12 16.88
N GLY A 76 -33.25 14.66 17.54
CA GLY A 76 -34.61 14.12 17.49
C GLY A 76 -34.84 12.85 18.32
N GLY A 77 -33.81 12.28 18.95
CA GLY A 77 -33.88 11.03 19.72
C GLY A 77 -33.25 9.84 19.01
N PRO A 78 -33.46 8.59 19.48
CA PRO A 78 -32.92 7.40 18.83
C PRO A 78 -33.53 7.19 17.44
N ALA A 79 -32.84 6.40 16.61
CA ALA A 79 -33.45 5.78 15.44
C ALA A 79 -34.31 4.60 15.88
N ILE A 80 -35.53 4.51 15.37
CA ILE A 80 -36.53 3.53 15.78
C ILE A 80 -36.83 2.62 14.60
N PHE A 81 -36.57 1.33 14.76
CA PHE A 81 -36.94 0.27 13.83
C PHE A 81 -38.19 -0.42 14.39
N ASP A 82 -39.24 -0.56 13.58
CA ASP A 82 -40.52 -1.14 14.01
C ASP A 82 -41.02 -2.16 12.97
N ARG A 83 -41.41 -3.36 13.40
CA ARG A 83 -41.89 -4.45 12.53
C ARG A 83 -42.93 -5.25 13.31
N ALA A 84 -44.21 -5.20 12.92
CA ALA A 84 -45.27 -5.78 13.73
C ALA A 84 -45.25 -7.32 13.68
N GLU A 85 -45.10 -7.88 12.47
CA GLU A 85 -45.07 -9.32 12.22
C GLU A 85 -43.89 -9.72 11.33
N GLN A 86 -43.51 -11.01 11.34
CA GLN A 86 -42.45 -11.54 10.46
C GLN A 86 -42.78 -11.38 8.97
N ALA A 87 -44.06 -11.25 8.61
CA ALA A 87 -44.52 -11.05 7.23
C ALA A 87 -44.24 -9.63 6.69
N ASP A 88 -43.99 -8.64 7.55
CA ASP A 88 -43.68 -7.27 7.14
C ASP A 88 -42.27 -7.14 6.52
N GLU A 89 -42.05 -6.11 5.69
CA GLU A 89 -40.69 -5.76 5.23
C GLU A 89 -39.79 -5.43 6.42
N ALA A 90 -38.66 -6.14 6.54
CA ALA A 90 -37.68 -5.90 7.60
C ALA A 90 -37.16 -4.45 7.54
N PRO A 91 -37.41 -3.61 8.57
CA PRO A 91 -36.93 -2.24 8.59
C PRO A 91 -35.41 -2.23 8.64
N SER A 92 -34.80 -1.36 7.83
CA SER A 92 -33.36 -1.38 7.61
C SER A 92 -32.80 0.00 7.26
N VAL A 93 -31.56 0.26 7.65
CA VAL A 93 -30.79 1.47 7.31
C VAL A 93 -29.40 1.06 6.88
N THR A 94 -28.87 1.72 5.83
CA THR A 94 -27.46 1.64 5.46
C THR A 94 -26.73 2.89 5.92
N VAL A 95 -25.57 2.69 6.54
CA VAL A 95 -24.71 3.69 7.18
C VAL A 95 -23.39 3.74 6.44
N ASP A 96 -22.83 4.94 6.27
CA ASP A 96 -21.53 5.20 5.65
C ASP A 96 -20.56 5.77 6.71
N PHE A 97 -19.38 5.15 6.86
CA PHE A 97 -18.28 5.66 7.68
C PHE A 97 -17.36 6.62 6.91
N GLY A 98 -17.68 6.92 5.65
CA GLY A 98 -17.04 7.94 4.80
C GLY A 98 -15.87 7.40 3.97
N GLN A 99 -15.16 6.42 4.53
CA GLN A 99 -14.05 5.71 3.91
C GLN A 99 -13.90 4.32 4.55
N ASN A 100 -13.08 3.45 3.95
CA ASN A 100 -12.71 2.17 4.55
C ASN A 100 -12.03 2.36 5.91
N THR A 101 -12.35 1.52 6.88
CA THR A 101 -11.80 1.54 8.25
C THR A 101 -11.84 0.12 8.86
N VAL A 102 -11.21 -0.10 10.01
CA VAL A 102 -11.14 -1.42 10.67
C VAL A 102 -11.21 -1.31 12.19
N GLY A 103 -12.04 -2.14 12.83
CA GLY A 103 -12.21 -2.06 14.27
C GLY A 103 -13.34 -2.88 14.87
N ILE A 104 -13.52 -2.69 16.17
CA ILE A 104 -14.59 -3.30 16.97
C ILE A 104 -15.79 -2.36 17.02
N LEU A 105 -16.90 -2.77 16.41
CA LEU A 105 -18.13 -1.97 16.39
C LEU A 105 -18.80 -1.98 17.77
N SER A 106 -19.32 -0.83 18.18
CA SER A 106 -20.17 -0.69 19.37
C SER A 106 -21.49 0.01 19.01
N ILE A 107 -22.59 -0.51 19.55
CA ILE A 107 -23.95 0.00 19.28
C ILE A 107 -24.63 0.28 20.63
N SER A 108 -25.02 1.54 20.84
CA SER A 108 -25.79 1.94 22.03
C SER A 108 -27.28 1.89 21.72
N PHE A 109 -28.01 1.00 22.39
CA PHE A 109 -29.46 0.87 22.32
C PHE A 109 -30.12 1.67 23.44
N ALA A 110 -31.22 2.37 23.12
CA ALA A 110 -32.15 2.90 24.13
C ALA A 110 -33.05 1.81 24.71
N GLY A 111 -33.27 0.71 23.97
CA GLY A 111 -34.02 -0.46 24.42
C GLY A 111 -34.72 -1.20 23.27
N SER A 112 -35.60 -2.12 23.65
CA SER A 112 -36.46 -2.86 22.71
C SER A 112 -37.82 -3.20 23.33
N SER A 113 -38.79 -3.56 22.48
CA SER A 113 -40.03 -4.20 22.92
C SER A 113 -40.56 -5.17 21.85
N SER A 114 -41.02 -6.34 22.27
CA SER A 114 -41.68 -7.31 21.39
C SER A 114 -43.20 -7.30 21.57
N ALA A 115 -43.93 -7.61 20.49
CA ALA A 115 -45.38 -7.63 20.47
C ALA A 115 -45.91 -8.86 21.24
N SER A 116 -46.22 -8.65 22.54
CA SER A 116 -46.85 -9.62 23.45
C SER A 116 -46.13 -10.97 23.59
N SER A 117 -45.21 -11.06 24.56
CA SER A 117 -44.61 -12.33 25.00
C SER A 117 -45.60 -13.23 25.76
N THR A 118 -46.49 -13.91 25.02
CA THR A 118 -47.21 -15.10 25.49
C THR A 118 -46.70 -16.34 24.79
N LEU A 119 -45.70 -16.99 25.39
CA LEU A 119 -45.34 -18.37 25.04
C LEU A 119 -46.57 -19.28 25.24
N PRO A 120 -46.84 -20.25 24.35
CA PRO A 120 -48.00 -21.14 24.46
C PRO A 120 -47.84 -22.14 25.63
N GLY A 121 -48.10 -21.68 26.84
CA GLY A 121 -48.09 -22.50 28.06
C GLY A 121 -48.03 -21.73 29.39
N GLU A 122 -47.50 -20.51 29.41
CA GLU A 122 -47.20 -19.81 30.67
C GLU A 122 -48.37 -18.96 31.19
N ASN A 123 -48.88 -19.30 32.38
CA ASN A 123 -49.85 -18.49 33.11
C ASN A 123 -49.13 -17.36 33.87
N GLY A 124 -49.24 -16.13 33.36
CA GLY A 124 -48.45 -14.97 33.80
C GLY A 124 -48.36 -14.75 35.31
N LYS A 125 -47.17 -15.00 35.87
CA LYS A 125 -46.75 -14.62 37.23
C LYS A 125 -45.29 -14.19 37.22
N ASN A 126 -45.05 -12.88 37.33
CA ASN A 126 -43.75 -12.25 37.56
C ASN A 126 -42.58 -12.89 36.78
N SER A 127 -42.62 -12.83 35.44
CA SER A 127 -41.45 -13.15 34.65
C SER A 127 -40.28 -12.25 35.06
N LYS A 128 -39.16 -12.89 35.42
CA LYS A 128 -37.85 -12.26 35.21
C LYS A 128 -37.67 -12.12 33.69
N ASP A 129 -36.86 -11.16 33.25
CA ASP A 129 -36.33 -11.23 31.89
C ASP A 129 -35.50 -12.52 31.78
N ASP A 130 -36.02 -13.47 31.01
CA ASP A 130 -35.53 -14.83 30.84
C ASP A 130 -34.62 -14.98 29.61
N GLY A 131 -34.47 -13.90 28.83
CA GLY A 131 -33.64 -13.88 27.62
C GLY A 131 -34.30 -14.49 26.38
N TYR A 132 -35.63 -14.64 26.36
CA TYR A 132 -36.38 -15.14 25.21
C TYR A 132 -37.23 -14.07 24.53
N GLY A 133 -37.55 -14.27 23.25
CA GLY A 133 -38.50 -13.42 22.51
C GLY A 133 -38.04 -11.97 22.32
N ARG A 134 -36.73 -11.72 22.29
CA ARG A 134 -36.15 -10.38 22.12
C ARG A 134 -36.09 -10.01 20.63
N PRO A 135 -36.44 -8.77 20.23
CA PRO A 135 -36.27 -8.32 18.85
C PRO A 135 -34.81 -8.47 18.38
N GLY A 136 -34.63 -9.12 17.23
CA GLY A 136 -33.34 -9.31 16.60
C GLY A 136 -32.90 -8.09 15.79
N ILE A 137 -31.61 -7.76 15.89
CA ILE A 137 -30.91 -6.93 14.91
C ILE A 137 -29.84 -7.78 14.24
N ARG A 138 -29.72 -7.65 12.92
CA ARG A 138 -28.64 -8.24 12.13
C ARG A 138 -27.83 -7.16 11.45
N LEU A 139 -26.53 -7.41 11.33
CA LEU A 139 -25.55 -6.50 10.73
C LEU A 139 -24.90 -7.15 9.52
N ALA A 140 -24.74 -6.37 8.45
CA ALA A 140 -23.97 -6.75 7.27
C ALA A 140 -22.99 -5.62 6.90
N PHE A 141 -21.74 -5.98 6.67
CA PHE A 141 -20.62 -5.07 6.45
C PHE A 141 -20.16 -5.15 4.99
N SER A 142 -19.69 -4.04 4.40
CA SER A 142 -19.00 -4.08 3.12
C SER A 142 -18.05 -2.90 2.92
N GLU A 143 -17.01 -3.11 2.14
CA GLU A 143 -16.17 -2.03 1.61
C GLU A 143 -16.86 -1.25 0.48
N THR A 144 -17.95 -1.76 -0.12
CA THR A 144 -18.63 -1.11 -1.27
C THR A 144 -20.16 -1.20 -1.22
N LEU A 145 -20.84 -0.21 -1.79
CA LEU A 145 -22.27 -0.28 -2.08
C LEU A 145 -22.62 -1.33 -3.15
N ARG A 146 -21.64 -1.74 -3.98
CA ARG A 146 -21.84 -2.76 -5.02
C ARG A 146 -22.11 -4.15 -4.43
N PHE A 147 -21.47 -4.48 -3.31
CA PHE A 147 -21.54 -5.81 -2.71
C PHE A 147 -22.30 -5.86 -1.37
N LEU A 148 -22.65 -4.70 -0.80
CA LEU A 148 -23.53 -4.61 0.36
C LEU A 148 -24.85 -5.34 0.13
N SER A 149 -25.16 -6.31 1.00
CA SER A 149 -26.41 -7.07 0.98
C SER A 149 -26.93 -7.28 2.41
N ASN A 150 -27.90 -8.18 2.61
CA ASN A 150 -28.27 -8.61 3.96
C ASN A 150 -27.21 -9.52 4.62
N VAL A 151 -26.24 -10.01 3.86
CA VAL A 151 -24.99 -10.60 4.37
C VAL A 151 -23.79 -9.72 4.00
N SER A 152 -22.76 -9.75 4.82
CA SER A 152 -21.49 -9.08 4.58
C SER A 152 -20.81 -9.60 3.31
N ASP A 153 -20.03 -8.73 2.64
CA ASP A 153 -19.25 -9.14 1.46
C ASP A 153 -18.21 -10.22 1.81
N PHE A 154 -17.63 -10.13 3.00
CA PHE A 154 -16.80 -11.14 3.67
C PHE A 154 -17.34 -11.54 5.06
N SER A 155 -17.07 -12.77 5.49
CA SER A 155 -17.28 -13.28 6.85
C SER A 155 -16.36 -14.48 7.09
N ARG A 156 -15.80 -14.61 8.31
CA ARG A 156 -14.90 -15.74 8.68
C ARG A 156 -15.61 -17.09 8.57
N SER A 157 -16.93 -17.09 8.72
CA SER A 157 -17.76 -18.28 8.60
C SER A 157 -17.89 -18.83 7.17
N TYR A 158 -17.52 -18.07 6.14
CA TYR A 158 -17.39 -18.60 4.78
C TYR A 158 -16.18 -19.54 4.64
N ASN A 159 -15.13 -19.32 5.45
CA ASN A 159 -13.81 -19.97 5.30
C ASN A 159 -13.44 -20.92 6.47
N GLY A 160 -14.36 -21.20 7.41
CA GLY A 160 -14.25 -22.34 8.33
C GLY A 160 -14.90 -22.18 9.72
N ASP A 161 -15.18 -20.96 10.17
CA ASP A 161 -15.65 -20.68 11.54
C ASP A 161 -17.09 -21.19 11.78
N THR A 162 -17.97 -21.00 10.78
CA THR A 162 -19.37 -21.44 10.70
C THR A 162 -20.35 -20.94 11.77
N ILE A 163 -19.91 -20.09 12.71
CA ILE A 163 -20.74 -19.50 13.78
C ILE A 163 -21.81 -18.53 13.26
N THR A 164 -21.63 -17.93 12.09
CA THR A 164 -22.51 -16.92 11.49
C THR A 164 -22.87 -17.28 10.04
N PRO A 165 -24.09 -17.01 9.56
CA PRO A 165 -24.43 -17.14 8.15
C PRO A 165 -24.11 -15.84 7.37
N GLY A 166 -22.91 -15.29 7.56
CA GLY A 166 -22.46 -14.08 6.86
C GLY A 166 -23.02 -12.76 7.41
N SER A 167 -23.47 -12.71 8.66
CA SER A 167 -23.94 -11.49 9.34
C SER A 167 -23.65 -11.59 10.83
N ASP A 168 -23.55 -10.48 11.56
CA ASP A 168 -23.60 -10.53 13.04
C ASP A 168 -25.08 -10.55 13.51
N GLN A 169 -25.34 -11.09 14.71
CA GLN A 169 -26.65 -11.17 15.36
C GLN A 169 -26.64 -10.45 16.71
N ILE A 170 -27.74 -9.79 17.06
CA ILE A 170 -27.96 -9.16 18.37
C ILE A 170 -29.40 -9.43 18.85
N ALA A 171 -29.55 -10.08 19.99
CA ALA A 171 -30.84 -10.23 20.68
C ALA A 171 -31.06 -9.06 21.65
N VAL A 172 -31.69 -7.98 21.16
CA VAL A 172 -31.64 -6.66 21.83
C VAL A 172 -32.40 -6.67 23.17
N PRO A 173 -31.75 -6.38 24.31
CA PRO A 173 -32.42 -6.28 25.61
C PRO A 173 -33.50 -5.18 25.63
N LYS A 174 -34.47 -5.34 26.52
CA LYS A 174 -35.54 -4.36 26.72
C LYS A 174 -35.02 -3.01 27.22
N ASP A 175 -34.13 -3.04 28.21
CA ASP A 175 -33.58 -1.86 28.87
C ASP A 175 -32.31 -1.36 28.14
N PRO A 176 -31.89 -0.09 28.34
CA PRO A 176 -30.73 0.49 27.65
C PRO A 176 -29.45 -0.34 27.79
N TYR A 177 -28.75 -0.56 26.68
CA TYR A 177 -27.62 -1.49 26.59
C TYR A 177 -26.59 -1.01 25.55
N VAL A 178 -25.31 -1.32 25.78
CA VAL A 178 -24.24 -1.10 24.78
C VAL A 178 -23.72 -2.47 24.34
N TRP A 179 -24.02 -2.83 23.10
CA TRP A 179 -23.43 -3.99 22.44
C TRP A 179 -22.04 -3.66 21.92
N MET A 180 -21.17 -4.67 21.88
CA MET A 180 -19.87 -4.63 21.21
C MET A 180 -19.71 -5.88 20.36
N ALA A 181 -19.20 -5.73 19.13
CA ALA A 181 -18.84 -6.85 18.28
C ALA A 181 -17.71 -7.65 18.95
N LYS A 182 -18.01 -8.87 19.37
CA LYS A 182 -17.07 -9.81 19.96
C LYS A 182 -17.21 -11.14 19.25
N HIS A 183 -16.10 -11.77 18.93
CA HIS A 183 -16.12 -13.06 18.24
C HIS A 183 -16.87 -14.14 19.03
N GLY A 184 -17.67 -14.93 18.31
CA GLY A 184 -18.38 -16.09 18.85
C GLY A 184 -19.84 -15.81 19.26
N CYS A 185 -20.44 -16.81 19.90
CA CYS A 185 -21.88 -16.82 20.23
C CYS A 185 -22.15 -16.49 21.71
N GLN A 186 -23.25 -15.75 21.94
CA GLN A 186 -23.78 -15.44 23.28
C GLN A 186 -24.33 -16.70 23.97
N HIS A 187 -25.00 -17.58 23.21
CA HIS A 187 -25.55 -18.83 23.70
C HIS A 187 -24.78 -19.99 23.04
N ARG A 188 -24.02 -20.77 23.81
CA ARG A 188 -23.12 -21.81 23.27
C ARG A 188 -23.70 -23.22 23.33
N ASP A 189 -24.67 -23.46 24.22
CA ASP A 189 -25.29 -24.77 24.46
C ASP A 189 -26.40 -25.13 23.46
N ALA A 190 -26.28 -24.68 22.20
CA ALA A 190 -27.26 -24.92 21.15
C ALA A 190 -27.35 -26.41 20.80
N ALA A 191 -28.56 -26.89 20.47
CA ALA A 191 -28.81 -28.32 20.25
C ALA A 191 -28.10 -28.93 19.01
N ASP A 192 -27.55 -28.09 18.12
CA ASP A 192 -26.74 -28.49 16.96
C ASP A 192 -25.22 -28.28 17.17
N GLY A 193 -24.82 -27.75 18.33
CA GLY A 193 -23.42 -27.46 18.69
C GLY A 193 -22.82 -26.19 18.07
N LYS A 194 -23.58 -25.37 17.34
CA LYS A 194 -23.04 -24.18 16.65
C LYS A 194 -23.12 -22.88 17.45
N GLY A 195 -24.02 -22.84 18.43
CA GLY A 195 -24.35 -21.63 19.17
C GLY A 195 -25.43 -20.78 18.50
N GLN A 196 -25.90 -19.77 19.22
CA GLN A 196 -26.96 -18.86 18.79
C GLN A 196 -26.61 -17.42 19.21
N VAL A 197 -27.07 -16.43 18.42
CA VAL A 197 -26.76 -15.01 18.58
C VAL A 197 -25.24 -14.77 18.57
N CYS A 198 -24.64 -14.85 17.37
CA CYS A 198 -23.21 -14.87 17.13
C CYS A 198 -22.71 -13.63 16.34
N ALA A 199 -21.42 -13.32 16.44
CA ALA A 199 -20.78 -12.26 15.67
C ALA A 199 -19.34 -12.63 15.28
N ASP A 200 -18.86 -12.08 14.16
CA ASP A 200 -17.50 -12.33 13.65
C ASP A 200 -16.42 -11.53 14.41
N GLY A 201 -16.79 -10.46 15.11
CA GLY A 201 -15.87 -9.66 15.95
C GLY A 201 -15.30 -8.44 15.23
N LEU A 202 -14.02 -8.47 14.86
CA LEU A 202 -13.36 -7.41 14.11
C LEU A 202 -13.86 -7.38 12.66
N HIS A 203 -14.20 -6.19 12.16
CA HIS A 203 -14.62 -5.96 10.77
C HIS A 203 -13.79 -4.86 10.10
N GLY A 204 -13.42 -5.08 8.84
CA GLY A 204 -12.83 -4.07 7.94
C GLY A 204 -13.83 -3.71 6.84
N PHE A 205 -14.28 -2.46 6.78
CA PHE A 205 -15.45 -2.04 5.98
C PHE A 205 -15.53 -0.52 5.81
N ARG A 206 -16.44 -0.06 4.95
CA ARG A 206 -16.92 1.34 4.87
C ARG A 206 -18.40 1.47 5.20
N TYR A 207 -19.20 0.54 4.69
CA TYR A 207 -20.66 0.55 4.79
C TYR A 207 -21.16 -0.51 5.77
N LEU A 208 -22.14 -0.13 6.57
CA LEU A 208 -22.82 -1.00 7.53
C LEU A 208 -24.33 -0.96 7.27
N ARG A 209 -24.93 -2.12 7.01
CA ARG A 209 -26.37 -2.30 6.92
C ARG A 209 -26.89 -2.89 8.22
N ILE A 210 -27.80 -2.17 8.88
CA ILE A 210 -28.47 -2.56 10.12
C ILE A 210 -29.92 -2.87 9.78
N TYR A 211 -30.45 -4.02 10.23
CA TYR A 211 -31.84 -4.38 9.96
C TYR A 211 -32.49 -5.22 11.08
N LEU A 212 -33.80 -5.04 11.30
CA LEU A 212 -34.57 -5.77 12.32
C LEU A 212 -35.07 -7.10 11.74
N ASP A 213 -34.36 -8.16 12.10
CA ASP A 213 -34.56 -9.53 11.64
C ASP A 213 -33.79 -10.48 12.59
N ALA A 214 -34.10 -11.76 12.56
CA ALA A 214 -33.44 -12.80 13.36
C ALA A 214 -33.33 -14.09 12.54
N LEU A 215 -32.29 -14.89 12.77
CA LEU A 215 -32.21 -16.19 12.12
C LEU A 215 -33.23 -17.13 12.75
N PRO A 216 -33.85 -18.05 11.99
CA PRO A 216 -34.64 -19.15 12.57
C PRO A 216 -33.83 -19.97 13.59
N ALA A 217 -32.50 -20.03 13.41
CA ALA A 217 -31.56 -20.68 14.32
C ALA A 217 -31.36 -19.92 15.64
N ASP A 218 -31.63 -18.61 15.74
CA ASP A 218 -31.51 -17.85 17.00
C ASP A 218 -32.70 -18.05 17.95
N SER A 219 -33.75 -18.73 17.50
CA SER A 219 -34.96 -19.00 18.29
C SER A 219 -34.64 -19.99 19.42
N PRO A 220 -35.11 -19.77 20.67
CA PRO A 220 -36.07 -18.76 21.10
C PRO A 220 -35.47 -17.43 21.61
N HIS A 221 -34.16 -17.20 21.50
CA HIS A 221 -33.49 -16.02 22.06
C HIS A 221 -33.77 -14.73 21.27
N ALA A 222 -33.70 -14.78 19.93
CA ALA A 222 -34.08 -13.66 19.07
C ALA A 222 -35.33 -13.98 18.23
N VAL A 223 -36.14 -12.95 17.97
CA VAL A 223 -37.30 -13.00 17.07
C VAL A 223 -37.22 -11.90 16.00
N PRO A 224 -37.69 -12.12 14.77
CA PRO A 224 -37.44 -11.20 13.65
C PRO A 224 -38.36 -9.97 13.64
N TYR A 225 -39.12 -9.70 14.70
CA TYR A 225 -40.15 -8.67 14.81
C TYR A 225 -40.15 -7.99 16.18
N GLY A 226 -40.92 -6.91 16.30
CA GLY A 226 -40.94 -5.99 17.45
C GLY A 226 -40.36 -4.64 17.10
N ARG A 227 -39.89 -3.92 18.12
CA ARG A 227 -39.37 -2.56 18.04
C ARG A 227 -38.00 -2.48 18.69
N VAL A 228 -37.07 -1.76 18.05
CA VAL A 228 -35.71 -1.53 18.54
C VAL A 228 -35.35 -0.05 18.41
N GLU A 229 -34.76 0.51 19.46
CA GLU A 229 -34.35 1.92 19.49
C GLU A 229 -32.82 2.05 19.65
N ILE A 230 -32.15 2.67 18.67
CA ILE A 230 -30.70 2.81 18.60
C ILE A 230 -30.30 4.28 18.79
N SER A 231 -29.51 4.56 19.82
CA SER A 231 -29.08 5.90 20.21
C SER A 231 -27.77 6.35 19.59
N ASN A 232 -26.83 5.43 19.31
CA ASN A 232 -25.50 5.77 18.82
C ASN A 232 -24.76 4.58 18.18
N LEU A 233 -23.95 4.86 17.15
CA LEU A 233 -22.91 3.95 16.62
C LEU A 233 -21.51 4.51 16.87
N SER A 234 -20.53 3.63 17.10
CA SER A 234 -19.10 3.99 17.11
C SER A 234 -18.22 2.77 16.90
N LEU A 235 -17.11 2.93 16.17
CA LEU A 235 -16.09 1.91 15.95
C LEU A 235 -14.84 2.24 16.79
N ALA A 236 -14.32 1.29 17.54
CA ALA A 236 -12.98 1.41 18.12
C ALA A 236 -11.94 0.96 17.08
N LEU A 237 -11.18 1.89 16.53
CA LEU A 237 -10.11 1.64 15.56
C LEU A 237 -9.10 0.65 16.17
N SER A 238 -8.87 -0.47 15.50
CA SER A 238 -7.94 -1.51 15.96
C SER A 238 -6.51 -1.24 15.47
N ALA A 239 -6.37 -1.03 14.16
CA ALA A 239 -5.09 -0.85 13.47
C ALA A 239 -4.29 0.40 13.88
N PHE A 240 -3.13 0.58 13.26
CA PHE A 240 -2.26 1.74 13.41
C PHE A 240 -3.02 3.03 13.06
N HIS A 241 -2.73 4.10 13.81
CA HIS A 241 -3.47 5.36 13.72
C HIS A 241 -2.53 6.43 13.20
N GLY A 242 -2.40 6.52 11.88
CA GLY A 242 -1.52 7.45 11.18
C GLY A 242 -1.97 8.91 11.26
N THR A 243 -1.97 9.51 12.44
CA THR A 243 -2.19 10.96 12.63
C THR A 243 -0.96 11.77 12.19
N PRO A 244 -1.07 13.07 11.89
CA PRO A 244 0.05 13.87 11.33
C PRO A 244 1.35 13.82 12.14
N ASP A 245 1.27 13.71 13.47
CA ASP A 245 2.42 13.58 14.37
C ASP A 245 3.14 12.23 14.26
N THR A 246 2.52 11.19 13.69
CA THR A 246 3.14 9.89 13.43
C THR A 246 3.95 9.87 12.13
N PHE A 247 3.69 10.78 11.18
CA PHE A 247 4.47 10.88 9.96
C PHE A 247 5.89 11.36 10.29
N LYS A 248 6.89 10.70 9.68
CA LYS A 248 8.32 11.04 9.70
C LYS A 248 8.86 11.29 8.29
N GLY A 249 8.16 10.82 7.27
CA GLY A 249 8.28 11.27 5.90
C GLY A 249 6.92 11.66 5.32
N TRP A 250 6.95 12.44 4.25
CA TRP A 250 5.78 12.97 3.55
C TRP A 250 6.19 13.39 2.13
N PHE A 251 5.23 13.51 1.22
CA PHE A 251 5.46 13.87 -0.18
C PHE A 251 4.39 14.83 -0.70
N GLU A 252 4.80 15.84 -1.47
CA GLU A 252 3.93 16.70 -2.27
C GLU A 252 4.54 16.92 -3.66
N CYS A 253 3.72 17.06 -4.69
CA CYS A 253 4.19 17.46 -6.01
C CYS A 253 3.21 18.36 -6.77
N SER A 254 3.64 18.85 -7.94
CA SER A 254 2.88 19.75 -8.82
C SER A 254 1.58 19.20 -9.43
N ASP A 255 1.15 18.03 -8.97
CA ASP A 255 -0.06 17.28 -9.30
C ASP A 255 -0.72 16.88 -7.96
N GLU A 256 -1.92 17.41 -7.70
CA GLU A 256 -2.63 17.19 -6.43
C GLU A 256 -3.27 15.80 -6.36
N GLU A 257 -3.55 15.12 -7.48
CA GLU A 257 -4.05 13.74 -7.48
C GLU A 257 -2.94 12.78 -7.05
N LEU A 258 -1.76 12.86 -7.67
CA LEU A 258 -0.58 12.07 -7.28
C LEU A 258 -0.15 12.33 -5.83
N THR A 259 -0.37 13.55 -5.34
CA THR A 259 -0.12 13.91 -3.93
C THR A 259 -1.15 13.25 -3.01
N GLY A 260 -2.45 13.35 -3.31
CA GLY A 260 -3.50 12.68 -2.55
C GLY A 260 -3.32 11.16 -2.49
N TRP A 261 -3.02 10.54 -3.64
CA TRP A 261 -2.79 9.09 -3.74
C TRP A 261 -1.58 8.61 -2.92
N TRP A 262 -0.61 9.47 -2.62
CA TRP A 262 0.48 9.12 -1.70
C TRP A 262 -0.05 8.87 -0.29
N PHE A 263 -0.94 9.74 0.21
CA PHE A 263 -1.56 9.58 1.53
C PHE A 263 -2.66 8.49 1.55
N ASP A 264 -3.36 8.26 0.43
CA ASP A 264 -4.27 7.12 0.25
C ASP A 264 -3.52 5.78 0.37
N GLY A 265 -2.32 5.71 -0.21
CA GLY A 265 -1.44 4.54 -0.12
C GLY A 265 -0.90 4.31 1.30
N VAL A 266 -0.51 5.37 2.01
CA VAL A 266 -0.11 5.25 3.43
C VAL A 266 -1.30 4.80 4.28
N TYR A 267 -2.47 5.39 4.11
CA TYR A 267 -3.66 5.02 4.87
C TYR A 267 -4.11 3.57 4.60
N THR A 268 -4.03 3.12 3.35
CA THR A 268 -4.27 1.72 2.99
C THR A 268 -3.31 0.79 3.74
N ASN A 269 -2.03 1.18 3.87
CA ASN A 269 -1.03 0.41 4.63
C ASN A 269 -1.32 0.43 6.13
N ASP A 270 -1.65 1.59 6.70
CA ASP A 270 -1.90 1.75 8.14
C ASP A 270 -3.08 0.89 8.63
N LEU A 271 -4.14 0.78 7.83
CA LEU A 271 -5.26 -0.12 8.10
C LEU A 271 -4.85 -1.61 8.13
N CYS A 272 -3.72 -1.97 7.51
CA CYS A 272 -3.18 -3.33 7.50
C CYS A 272 -2.18 -3.59 8.65
N VAL A 273 -1.87 -2.60 9.50
CA VAL A 273 -0.94 -2.76 10.63
C VAL A 273 -1.73 -2.89 11.93
N ASP A 274 -1.78 -4.09 12.51
CA ASP A 274 -2.47 -4.39 13.77
C ASP A 274 -1.69 -5.45 14.57
N THR A 275 -2.08 -5.69 15.82
CA THR A 275 -1.62 -6.85 16.60
C THR A 275 -2.23 -8.13 16.04
N PHE A 276 -1.38 -9.10 15.69
CA PHE A 276 -1.82 -10.43 15.25
C PHE A 276 -2.57 -11.15 16.38
N ARG A 277 -3.84 -11.47 16.11
CA ARG A 277 -4.75 -12.23 16.96
C ARG A 277 -5.32 -13.37 16.12
N GLY A 278 -4.45 -14.32 15.76
CA GLY A 278 -4.69 -15.31 14.71
C GLY A 278 -5.86 -16.24 14.99
N SER A 279 -6.17 -16.47 16.28
CA SER A 279 -7.34 -17.25 16.68
C SER A 279 -8.65 -16.44 16.65
N GLU A 280 -8.60 -15.16 17.03
CA GLU A 280 -9.80 -14.31 17.19
C GLU A 280 -10.23 -13.60 15.90
N ASP A 281 -9.29 -13.10 15.09
CA ASP A 281 -9.59 -12.20 13.97
C ASP A 281 -9.20 -12.72 12.58
N ALA A 282 -8.10 -13.48 12.46
CA ALA A 282 -7.61 -13.98 11.17
C ALA A 282 -8.47 -15.15 10.64
N GLU A 283 -8.32 -15.51 9.36
CA GLU A 283 -9.11 -16.59 8.80
C GLU A 283 -8.71 -17.99 9.35
N PRO A 284 -9.68 -18.87 9.65
CA PRO A 284 -9.43 -20.19 10.24
C PRO A 284 -8.84 -21.22 9.25
N ARG A 285 -8.14 -20.77 8.21
CA ARG A 285 -7.51 -21.58 7.15
C ARG A 285 -6.06 -21.98 7.46
N GLY A 286 -5.70 -22.05 8.75
CA GLY A 286 -4.42 -22.58 9.24
C GLY A 286 -3.24 -21.60 9.25
N ALA A 287 -3.50 -20.29 9.22
CA ALA A 287 -2.47 -19.24 9.16
C ALA A 287 -1.96 -18.74 10.54
N GLY A 288 -2.51 -19.25 11.64
CA GLY A 288 -2.09 -18.88 12.99
C GLY A 288 -0.64 -19.29 13.28
N SER A 289 0.19 -18.33 13.73
CA SER A 289 1.55 -18.58 14.22
C SER A 289 1.69 -18.20 15.69
N GLU A 290 2.11 -19.17 16.52
CA GLU A 290 2.43 -18.97 17.93
C GLU A 290 3.55 -17.94 18.14
N THR A 291 4.44 -17.75 17.16
CA THR A 291 5.51 -16.75 17.22
C THR A 291 5.09 -15.35 16.76
N LEU A 292 3.84 -15.15 16.31
CA LEU A 292 3.28 -13.82 16.00
C LEU A 292 2.16 -13.39 16.96
N GLU A 293 1.47 -14.31 17.63
CA GLU A 293 0.33 -13.99 18.51
C GLU A 293 0.68 -12.89 19.55
N GLY A 294 -0.13 -11.84 19.58
CA GLY A 294 0.06 -10.69 20.47
C GLY A 294 1.14 -9.69 20.05
N LYS A 295 1.80 -9.86 18.90
CA LYS A 295 2.74 -8.88 18.32
C LYS A 295 2.09 -8.05 17.23
N VAL A 296 2.57 -6.81 17.04
CA VAL A 296 2.22 -6.03 15.84
C VAL A 296 2.82 -6.68 14.59
N VAL A 297 2.02 -6.77 13.53
CA VAL A 297 2.38 -7.29 12.20
C VAL A 297 1.82 -6.39 11.09
N ILE A 298 2.28 -6.59 9.86
CA ILE A 298 1.59 -6.07 8.67
C ILE A 298 0.82 -7.26 8.09
N HIS A 299 -0.50 -7.15 8.07
CA HIS A 299 -1.42 -8.07 7.40
C HIS A 299 -1.52 -7.72 5.90
N ASP A 300 -2.13 -8.60 5.11
CA ASP A 300 -2.49 -8.33 3.71
C ASP A 300 -3.64 -7.31 3.59
N ALA A 301 -4.67 -7.44 4.44
CA ALA A 301 -5.89 -6.65 4.38
C ALA A 301 -6.59 -6.55 5.75
N PRO A 302 -7.47 -5.54 5.96
CA PRO A 302 -8.30 -5.44 7.15
C PRO A 302 -9.63 -6.20 7.05
N LYS A 303 -10.18 -6.40 5.84
CA LYS A 303 -11.50 -7.04 5.65
C LYS A 303 -11.42 -8.53 5.93
N ARG A 304 -10.73 -9.25 5.04
CA ARG A 304 -10.60 -10.72 4.97
C ARG A 304 -9.17 -11.14 5.19
N ASP A 305 -8.93 -12.45 5.27
CA ASP A 305 -7.64 -13.09 5.51
C ASP A 305 -7.00 -12.64 6.84
N ARG A 306 -6.47 -11.42 6.87
CA ARG A 306 -5.70 -10.81 7.95
C ARG A 306 -4.45 -11.64 8.25
N ASP A 307 -3.77 -12.02 7.18
CA ASP A 307 -2.60 -12.87 7.22
C ASP A 307 -1.32 -12.04 7.05
N PRO A 308 -0.25 -12.33 7.81
CA PRO A 308 1.05 -11.69 7.66
C PRO A 308 1.82 -12.25 6.45
N TYR A 309 1.28 -12.06 5.24
CA TYR A 309 1.90 -12.51 4.01
C TYR A 309 3.24 -11.78 3.75
N VAL A 310 4.33 -12.53 3.65
CA VAL A 310 5.67 -11.95 3.40
C VAL A 310 5.84 -11.37 1.99
N GLY A 311 4.97 -11.74 1.03
CA GLY A 311 4.95 -11.15 -0.30
C GLY A 311 4.63 -9.65 -0.26
N ASP A 312 3.59 -9.29 0.50
CA ASP A 312 3.12 -7.92 0.72
C ASP A 312 4.20 -7.01 1.29
N LEU A 313 5.07 -7.52 2.17
CA LEU A 313 6.16 -6.75 2.76
C LEU A 313 7.14 -6.19 1.72
N ALA A 314 7.23 -6.78 0.51
CA ALA A 314 8.04 -6.23 -0.57
C ALA A 314 7.51 -4.87 -1.09
N VAL A 315 6.31 -4.46 -0.69
CA VAL A 315 5.68 -3.16 -0.99
C VAL A 315 5.21 -2.45 0.29
N ALA A 316 4.37 -3.10 1.10
CA ALA A 316 3.76 -2.54 2.31
C ALA A 316 4.80 -2.07 3.35
N ALA A 317 5.85 -2.86 3.57
CA ALA A 317 6.88 -2.46 4.51
C ALA A 317 7.68 -1.24 4.00
N LEU A 318 7.94 -1.13 2.70
CA LEU A 318 8.57 0.05 2.09
C LEU A 318 7.70 1.30 2.25
N THR A 319 6.38 1.19 2.06
CA THR A 319 5.40 2.26 2.35
C THR A 319 5.56 2.77 3.78
N GLY A 320 5.51 1.87 4.76
CA GLY A 320 5.71 2.20 6.17
C GLY A 320 7.09 2.82 6.49
N TYR A 321 8.15 2.34 5.85
CA TYR A 321 9.50 2.91 6.03
C TYR A 321 9.62 4.33 5.48
N VAL A 322 8.90 4.71 4.42
CA VAL A 322 8.97 6.08 3.87
C VAL A 322 7.97 7.06 4.49
N SER A 323 6.89 6.59 5.13
CA SER A 323 5.93 7.47 5.83
C SER A 323 6.19 7.59 7.34
N HIS A 324 6.41 6.48 8.05
CA HIS A 324 6.57 6.46 9.51
C HIS A 324 7.99 6.14 9.98
N GLY A 325 8.82 5.54 9.11
CA GLY A 325 10.22 5.27 9.40
C GLY A 325 10.41 4.20 10.48
N LYS A 326 11.43 4.37 11.33
CA LYS A 326 11.74 3.42 12.40
C LYS A 326 10.82 3.63 13.61
N GLY A 327 9.93 2.66 13.82
CA GLY A 327 8.90 2.64 14.85
C GLY A 327 7.96 1.45 14.65
N THR A 328 6.72 1.54 15.14
CA THR A 328 5.71 0.47 15.15
C THR A 328 5.54 -0.23 13.79
N VAL A 329 5.43 0.52 12.68
CA VAL A 329 5.25 -0.07 11.33
C VAL A 329 6.50 -0.83 10.85
N SER A 330 7.69 -0.42 11.29
CA SER A 330 8.93 -1.18 11.01
C SER A 330 9.14 -2.38 11.94
N GLU A 331 8.58 -2.33 13.15
CA GLU A 331 8.53 -3.48 14.06
C GLU A 331 7.57 -4.54 13.52
N ALA A 332 6.46 -4.09 12.95
CA ALA A 332 5.46 -4.93 12.29
C ALA A 332 6.06 -5.79 11.18
N SER A 333 6.85 -5.20 10.26
CA SER A 333 7.54 -5.99 9.23
C SER A 333 8.66 -6.86 9.81
N ARG A 334 9.40 -6.37 10.81
CA ARG A 334 10.44 -7.15 11.53
C ARG A 334 9.90 -8.43 12.13
N ASN A 335 8.72 -8.38 12.77
CA ASN A 335 8.12 -9.53 13.44
C ASN A 335 7.77 -10.64 12.44
N VAL A 336 7.19 -10.29 11.30
CA VAL A 336 6.86 -11.25 10.22
C VAL A 336 8.12 -11.83 9.57
N LEU A 337 9.14 -11.01 9.32
CA LEU A 337 10.43 -11.50 8.79
C LEU A 337 11.17 -12.41 9.78
N ALA A 338 11.07 -12.15 11.09
CA ALA A 338 11.65 -12.99 12.14
C ALA A 338 10.93 -14.34 12.27
N ASP A 339 9.60 -14.35 12.16
CA ASP A 339 8.79 -15.58 12.14
C ASP A 339 9.18 -16.48 10.97
N LEU A 340 9.26 -15.92 9.76
CA LEU A 340 9.67 -16.67 8.57
C LEU A 340 11.06 -17.33 8.73
N ALA A 341 11.99 -16.64 9.39
CA ALA A 341 13.32 -17.14 9.66
C ALA A 341 13.34 -18.22 10.76
N ALA A 342 12.43 -18.17 11.73
CA ALA A 342 12.22 -19.23 12.72
C ALA A 342 11.60 -20.48 12.08
N HIS A 343 10.72 -20.30 11.09
CA HIS A 343 10.06 -21.37 10.34
C HIS A 343 10.83 -21.89 9.10
N GLN A 344 12.12 -21.54 8.94
CA GLN A 344 12.93 -22.07 7.84
C GLN A 344 13.05 -23.60 7.91
N ARG A 345 12.78 -24.27 6.79
CA ARG A 345 12.88 -25.73 6.69
C ARG A 345 14.31 -26.24 6.84
N GLY A 346 14.45 -27.48 7.34
CA GLY A 346 15.74 -28.16 7.51
C GLY A 346 16.53 -28.46 6.23
N ASP A 347 16.00 -28.12 5.04
CA ASP A 347 16.68 -28.12 3.74
C ASP A 347 17.20 -26.72 3.32
N GLY A 348 16.80 -25.66 4.03
CA GLY A 348 17.11 -24.26 3.76
C GLY A 348 15.97 -23.47 3.11
N TRP A 349 14.83 -24.07 2.77
CA TRP A 349 13.73 -23.33 2.14
C TRP A 349 13.07 -22.34 3.10
N ILE A 350 12.88 -21.12 2.59
CA ILE A 350 11.88 -20.14 3.05
C ILE A 350 11.09 -19.66 1.82
N PRO A 351 9.84 -19.18 2.00
CA PRO A 351 9.17 -18.31 1.04
C PRO A 351 10.03 -17.08 0.65
N PRO A 352 9.82 -16.48 -0.54
CA PRO A 352 10.54 -15.27 -0.94
C PRO A 352 10.27 -14.09 0.01
N ALA A 353 11.33 -13.38 0.42
CA ALA A 353 11.25 -12.26 1.37
C ALA A 353 12.36 -11.22 1.12
N SER A 354 12.09 -9.94 1.35
CA SER A 354 13.13 -8.89 1.36
C SER A 354 13.51 -8.48 2.77
N ILE A 355 14.56 -9.12 3.32
CA ILE A 355 15.21 -8.61 4.54
C ILE A 355 16.17 -7.44 4.27
N HIS A 356 16.63 -7.29 3.02
CA HIS A 356 17.59 -6.25 2.65
C HIS A 356 17.03 -4.87 2.93
N ASP A 357 15.80 -4.62 2.48
CA ASP A 357 15.21 -3.28 2.58
C ASP A 357 14.85 -2.95 4.04
N TYR A 358 14.49 -3.94 4.86
CA TYR A 358 14.38 -3.76 6.31
C TYR A 358 15.70 -3.25 6.92
N VAL A 359 16.83 -3.88 6.60
CA VAL A 359 18.15 -3.47 7.10
C VAL A 359 18.57 -2.11 6.51
N TRP A 360 18.29 -1.85 5.23
CA TRP A 360 18.67 -0.60 4.56
C TRP A 360 17.90 0.62 5.07
N TYR A 361 16.61 0.49 5.36
CA TYR A 361 15.80 1.59 5.88
C TYR A 361 15.89 1.75 7.42
N THR A 362 15.99 0.65 8.19
CA THR A 362 15.98 0.72 9.68
C THR A 362 17.36 0.69 10.34
N GLY A 363 18.39 0.23 9.64
CA GLY A 363 19.73 0.05 10.19
C GLY A 363 19.88 -1.07 11.23
N ASP A 364 18.91 -1.99 11.36
CA ASP A 364 19.01 -3.14 12.28
C ASP A 364 20.01 -4.19 11.75
N LEU A 365 21.30 -3.96 12.01
CA LEU A 365 22.39 -4.90 11.73
C LEU A 365 22.39 -6.11 12.66
N ASP A 366 21.77 -6.01 13.85
CA ASP A 366 21.66 -7.14 14.78
C ASP A 366 20.69 -8.19 14.23
N PHE A 367 19.60 -7.77 13.59
CA PHE A 367 18.71 -8.64 12.81
C PHE A 367 19.44 -9.33 11.65
N LEU A 368 20.26 -8.59 10.89
CA LEU A 368 21.09 -9.19 9.83
C LEU A 368 22.06 -10.24 10.41
N SER A 369 22.73 -9.92 11.52
CA SER A 369 23.66 -10.82 12.21
C SER A 369 22.97 -12.10 12.69
N ALA A 370 21.79 -11.97 13.32
CA ALA A 370 20.99 -13.08 13.82
C ALA A 370 20.50 -14.03 12.72
N HIS A 371 20.12 -13.48 11.55
CA HIS A 371 19.50 -14.25 10.46
C HIS A 371 20.44 -14.54 9.27
N TYR A 372 21.73 -14.21 9.37
CA TYR A 372 22.70 -14.44 8.28
C TYR A 372 22.81 -15.93 7.89
N THR A 373 22.70 -16.83 8.85
CA THR A 373 22.71 -18.28 8.61
C THR A 373 21.50 -18.74 7.78
N ASN A 374 20.33 -18.09 7.95
CA ASN A 374 19.14 -18.39 7.16
C ASN A 374 19.35 -18.03 5.67
N LEU A 375 20.05 -16.92 5.39
CA LEU A 375 20.43 -16.51 4.03
C LEU A 375 21.35 -17.54 3.37
N VAL A 376 22.40 -17.97 4.08
CA VAL A 376 23.33 -18.99 3.56
C VAL A 376 22.58 -20.31 3.28
N ALA A 377 21.67 -20.71 4.16
CA ALA A 377 20.87 -21.92 3.97
C ALA A 377 19.96 -21.84 2.72
N VAL A 378 19.27 -20.72 2.47
CA VAL A 378 18.42 -20.61 1.27
C VAL A 378 19.25 -20.43 -0.01
N LEU A 379 20.30 -19.59 0.00
CA LEU A 379 21.07 -19.21 -1.19
C LEU A 379 22.12 -20.23 -1.62
N ASP A 380 22.76 -20.94 -0.69
CA ASP A 380 23.83 -21.91 -1.00
C ASP A 380 23.43 -23.38 -0.83
N ARG A 381 22.26 -23.68 -0.26
CA ARG A 381 21.75 -25.05 -0.16
C ARG A 381 20.40 -25.24 -0.87
N TRP A 382 19.36 -24.46 -0.55
CA TRP A 382 18.06 -24.67 -1.17
C TRP A 382 18.07 -24.35 -2.67
N TYR A 383 18.35 -23.11 -3.07
CA TYR A 383 18.28 -22.72 -4.49
C TYR A 383 19.16 -23.58 -5.41
N PRO A 384 20.42 -23.91 -5.07
CA PRO A 384 21.23 -24.84 -5.87
C PRO A 384 20.63 -26.25 -6.02
N SER A 385 19.80 -26.72 -5.08
CA SER A 385 19.12 -28.02 -5.18
C SER A 385 17.93 -28.03 -6.15
N VAL A 386 17.46 -26.84 -6.57
CA VAL A 386 16.38 -26.65 -7.56
C VAL A 386 16.87 -25.91 -8.81
N THR A 387 18.18 -25.71 -8.96
CA THR A 387 18.81 -25.25 -10.20
C THR A 387 19.06 -26.46 -11.11
N ASP A 388 18.54 -26.39 -12.34
CA ASP A 388 18.88 -27.36 -13.38
C ASP A 388 20.32 -27.11 -13.88
N SER A 389 21.16 -28.14 -13.83
CA SER A 389 22.55 -28.07 -14.25
C SER A 389 22.74 -28.01 -15.78
N ALA A 390 21.72 -28.35 -16.57
CA ALA A 390 21.73 -28.22 -18.03
C ALA A 390 21.42 -26.79 -18.50
N THR A 391 20.57 -26.06 -17.76
CA THR A 391 20.20 -24.67 -18.09
C THR A 391 20.96 -23.60 -17.30
N GLY A 392 21.33 -23.89 -16.04
CA GLY A 392 21.83 -22.90 -15.08
C GLY A 392 20.72 -22.13 -14.35
N LEU A 393 19.46 -22.54 -14.48
CA LEU A 393 18.28 -21.82 -13.99
C LEU A 393 17.53 -22.58 -12.89
N VAL A 394 17.00 -21.84 -11.92
CA VAL A 394 16.05 -22.33 -10.93
C VAL A 394 14.79 -22.79 -11.67
N THR A 395 14.44 -24.07 -11.52
CA THR A 395 13.44 -24.75 -12.34
C THR A 395 12.36 -25.37 -11.46
N LYS A 396 11.15 -24.78 -11.47
CA LYS A 396 9.99 -25.31 -10.74
C LYS A 396 9.55 -26.63 -11.38
N GLY A 397 9.36 -27.64 -10.55
CA GLY A 397 9.26 -29.04 -10.94
C GLY A 397 10.42 -29.88 -10.38
N LEU A 398 11.62 -29.31 -10.23
CA LEU A 398 12.74 -30.01 -9.61
C LEU A 398 12.57 -30.16 -8.09
N ASN A 399 13.16 -31.22 -7.53
CA ASN A 399 13.27 -31.49 -6.10
C ASN A 399 11.93 -31.35 -5.31
N GLY A 400 10.81 -31.73 -5.94
CA GLY A 400 9.46 -31.68 -5.35
C GLY A 400 8.72 -30.34 -5.48
N THR A 401 9.31 -29.32 -6.10
CA THR A 401 8.72 -27.96 -6.18
C THR A 401 7.49 -27.82 -7.08
N ALA A 402 7.11 -28.87 -7.84
CA ALA A 402 5.98 -28.83 -8.77
C ALA A 402 4.67 -28.33 -8.12
N GLY A 403 4.43 -28.75 -6.87
CA GLY A 403 3.24 -28.38 -6.08
C GLY A 403 3.40 -27.14 -5.20
N TYR A 404 4.49 -26.38 -5.34
CA TYR A 404 4.63 -25.12 -4.58
C TYR A 404 3.69 -24.05 -5.17
N GLY A 405 3.05 -23.28 -4.30
CA GLY A 405 2.24 -22.13 -4.70
C GLY A 405 3.04 -21.04 -5.42
N ASP A 406 2.30 -20.09 -5.98
CA ASP A 406 2.79 -18.79 -6.46
C ASP A 406 1.81 -17.72 -5.95
N TYR A 407 2.20 -16.44 -5.97
CA TYR A 407 1.24 -15.36 -5.68
C TYR A 407 0.09 -15.42 -6.70
N ALA A 408 -1.13 -15.03 -6.29
CA ALA A 408 -2.35 -15.17 -7.10
C ALA A 408 -2.59 -16.58 -7.69
N PHE A 409 -2.00 -17.63 -7.07
CA PHE A 409 -2.12 -19.04 -7.46
C PHE A 409 -1.70 -19.37 -8.91
N VAL A 410 -0.82 -18.58 -9.51
CA VAL A 410 -0.41 -18.74 -10.93
C VAL A 410 0.22 -20.13 -11.17
N PRO A 411 -0.26 -20.93 -12.15
CA PRO A 411 0.12 -22.33 -12.33
C PRO A 411 1.47 -22.54 -13.05
N ARG A 412 2.49 -21.75 -12.70
CA ARG A 412 3.80 -21.75 -13.36
C ARG A 412 4.59 -23.05 -13.14
N GLN A 413 5.36 -23.46 -14.15
CA GLN A 413 6.31 -24.58 -14.09
C GLN A 413 7.56 -24.28 -14.93
N GLY A 414 8.64 -25.03 -14.71
CA GLY A 414 9.89 -24.93 -15.47
C GLY A 414 10.81 -23.78 -15.04
N PRO A 415 11.72 -23.32 -15.92
CA PRO A 415 12.66 -22.24 -15.65
C PRO A 415 11.95 -20.88 -15.67
N VAL A 416 11.13 -20.60 -14.66
CA VAL A 416 10.27 -19.40 -14.58
C VAL A 416 11.11 -18.12 -14.51
N THR A 417 10.79 -17.14 -15.36
CA THR A 417 11.53 -15.87 -15.43
C THR A 417 11.43 -15.08 -14.12
N TYR A 418 10.23 -14.98 -13.54
CA TYR A 418 10.00 -14.31 -12.25
C TYR A 418 10.92 -14.83 -11.13
N TYR A 419 10.95 -16.15 -10.90
CA TYR A 419 11.79 -16.75 -9.85
C TYR A 419 13.29 -16.54 -10.12
N ASN A 420 13.74 -16.63 -11.37
CA ASN A 420 15.16 -16.47 -11.71
C ASN A 420 15.61 -15.00 -11.64
N ALA A 421 14.77 -14.05 -12.06
CA ALA A 421 15.05 -12.62 -11.92
C ALA A 421 15.08 -12.21 -10.44
N LEU A 422 14.15 -12.71 -9.62
CA LEU A 422 14.21 -12.55 -8.16
C LEU A 422 15.45 -13.19 -7.55
N TYR A 423 15.88 -14.37 -8.01
CA TYR A 423 17.09 -15.02 -7.48
C TYR A 423 18.37 -14.22 -7.81
N VAL A 424 18.48 -13.65 -9.02
CA VAL A 424 19.56 -12.72 -9.37
C VAL A 424 19.55 -11.48 -8.47
N LEU A 425 18.37 -10.89 -8.21
CA LEU A 425 18.24 -9.76 -7.30
C LEU A 425 18.64 -10.13 -5.86
N ALA A 426 18.13 -11.25 -5.34
CA ALA A 426 18.39 -11.74 -4.00
C ALA A 426 19.88 -12.04 -3.77
N LEU A 427 20.57 -12.67 -4.72
CA LEU A 427 22.02 -12.92 -4.66
C LEU A 427 22.83 -11.61 -4.61
N ARG A 428 22.41 -10.57 -5.34
CA ARG A 428 23.08 -9.26 -5.31
C ARG A 428 22.85 -8.53 -3.99
N ARG A 429 21.60 -8.47 -3.51
CA ARG A 429 21.26 -7.90 -2.19
C ARG A 429 21.93 -8.64 -1.03
N ALA A 430 22.03 -9.96 -1.12
CA ALA A 430 22.76 -10.77 -0.15
C ALA A 430 24.26 -10.47 -0.19
N ALA A 431 24.85 -10.20 -1.36
CA ALA A 431 26.25 -9.80 -1.46
C ALA A 431 26.52 -8.38 -0.93
N GLU A 432 25.54 -7.48 -0.95
CA GLU A 432 25.61 -6.17 -0.28
C GLU A 432 25.57 -6.35 1.24
N MET A 433 24.62 -7.14 1.76
CA MET A 433 24.54 -7.53 3.17
C MET A 433 25.77 -8.31 3.67
N ALA A 434 26.40 -9.11 2.81
CA ALA A 434 27.61 -9.88 3.15
C ALA A 434 28.83 -8.98 3.39
N VAL A 435 28.98 -7.87 2.66
CA VAL A 435 30.05 -6.89 2.94
C VAL A 435 29.84 -6.25 4.31
N GLU A 436 28.61 -5.79 4.60
CA GLU A 436 28.25 -5.22 5.91
C GLU A 436 28.41 -6.22 7.08
N ALA A 437 28.31 -7.52 6.81
CA ALA A 437 28.53 -8.60 7.78
C ALA A 437 30.00 -9.08 7.88
N GLY A 438 30.95 -8.51 7.13
CA GLY A 438 32.34 -8.98 7.10
C GLY A 438 32.51 -10.39 6.50
N ARG A 439 31.87 -10.61 5.34
CA ARG A 439 31.75 -11.90 4.64
C ARG A 439 32.04 -11.76 3.14
N ASP A 440 33.16 -11.10 2.79
CA ASP A 440 33.48 -10.79 1.39
C ASP A 440 33.55 -12.02 0.46
N VAL A 441 33.98 -13.18 0.98
CA VAL A 441 33.99 -14.47 0.24
C VAL A 441 32.58 -14.96 -0.10
N ASP A 442 31.58 -14.65 0.73
CA ASP A 442 30.18 -14.92 0.44
C ASP A 442 29.64 -13.90 -0.57
N ALA A 443 30.03 -12.63 -0.42
CA ALA A 443 29.68 -11.56 -1.36
C ALA A 443 30.18 -11.84 -2.79
N GLU A 444 31.45 -12.24 -2.95
CA GLU A 444 32.03 -12.64 -4.24
C GLU A 444 31.34 -13.87 -4.83
N ARG A 445 31.08 -14.90 -4.01
CA ARG A 445 30.38 -16.13 -4.43
C ARG A 445 28.99 -15.82 -4.98
N TRP A 446 28.22 -15.00 -4.27
CA TRP A 446 26.85 -14.64 -4.67
C TRP A 446 26.83 -13.67 -5.85
N ARG A 447 27.76 -12.69 -5.94
CA ARG A 447 27.94 -11.84 -7.14
C ARG A 447 28.24 -12.67 -8.39
N ARG A 448 29.15 -13.65 -8.29
CA ARG A 448 29.48 -14.54 -9.42
C ARG A 448 28.27 -15.35 -9.86
N ARG A 449 27.56 -16.00 -8.92
CA ARG A 449 26.35 -16.76 -9.21
C ARG A 449 25.24 -15.89 -9.81
N ALA A 450 25.08 -14.65 -9.35
CA ALA A 450 24.12 -13.71 -9.93
C ALA A 450 24.45 -13.41 -11.40
N GLY A 451 25.73 -13.25 -11.76
CA GLY A 451 26.16 -13.11 -13.15
C GLY A 451 25.97 -14.37 -14.01
N GLU A 452 26.19 -15.56 -13.42
CA GLU A 452 25.95 -16.85 -14.07
C GLU A 452 24.46 -17.04 -14.42
N VAL A 453 23.56 -16.90 -13.44
CA VAL A 453 22.09 -17.04 -13.62
C VAL A 453 21.53 -15.93 -14.51
N SER A 454 21.98 -14.68 -14.33
CA SER A 454 21.55 -13.53 -15.14
C SER A 454 21.84 -13.74 -16.63
N ARG A 455 23.00 -14.30 -16.96
CA ARG A 455 23.36 -14.61 -18.35
C ARG A 455 22.52 -15.76 -18.90
N ALA A 456 22.39 -16.86 -18.15
CA ALA A 456 21.56 -17.99 -18.55
C ALA A 456 20.10 -17.58 -18.80
N LEU A 457 19.53 -16.68 -17.99
CA LEU A 457 18.16 -16.20 -18.14
C LEU A 457 18.01 -15.35 -19.42
N ALA A 458 18.93 -14.41 -19.64
CA ALA A 458 18.96 -13.55 -20.82
C ALA A 458 19.23 -14.32 -22.14
N GLU A 459 19.90 -15.47 -22.07
CA GLU A 459 20.19 -16.34 -23.23
C GLU A 459 19.06 -17.35 -23.54
N ARG A 460 18.21 -17.71 -22.56
CA ARG A 460 17.25 -18.84 -22.69
C ARG A 460 15.77 -18.46 -22.68
N ASN A 461 15.38 -17.42 -21.93
CA ASN A 461 13.98 -17.07 -21.73
C ASN A 461 13.54 -15.83 -22.51
N PHE A 462 14.47 -15.11 -23.14
CA PHE A 462 14.15 -13.89 -23.89
C PHE A 462 13.66 -14.25 -25.29
N ASP A 463 12.41 -13.89 -25.59
CA ASP A 463 11.88 -13.92 -26.96
C ASP A 463 12.35 -12.69 -27.73
N GLU A 464 13.26 -12.91 -28.68
CA GLU A 464 13.70 -11.88 -29.62
C GLU A 464 12.63 -11.55 -30.68
N ALA A 465 11.52 -12.30 -30.79
CA ALA A 465 10.45 -12.00 -31.75
C ALA A 465 9.53 -10.86 -31.28
N VAL A 466 9.14 -10.82 -29.99
CA VAL A 466 8.39 -9.69 -29.41
C VAL A 466 9.26 -8.72 -28.60
N GLY A 467 10.45 -9.15 -28.15
CA GLY A 467 11.38 -8.36 -27.35
C GLY A 467 11.10 -8.37 -25.83
N ALA A 468 10.57 -9.49 -25.30
CA ALA A 468 10.24 -9.68 -23.90
C ALA A 468 10.64 -11.09 -23.41
N PHE A 469 10.50 -11.38 -22.11
CA PHE A 469 10.78 -12.71 -21.54
C PHE A 469 9.52 -13.57 -21.45
N TRP A 470 9.59 -14.80 -21.94
CA TRP A 470 8.58 -15.84 -21.67
C TRP A 470 8.43 -16.03 -20.16
N ASP A 471 7.21 -16.26 -19.67
CA ASP A 471 6.96 -16.46 -18.25
C ASP A 471 7.54 -17.79 -17.72
N GLY A 472 7.19 -18.89 -18.38
CA GLY A 472 7.53 -20.26 -17.96
C GLY A 472 7.08 -21.30 -18.99
N THR A 473 7.18 -22.59 -18.65
CA THR A 473 6.94 -23.71 -19.58
C THR A 473 5.79 -24.61 -19.19
N ARG A 474 5.06 -25.15 -20.17
CA ARG A 474 4.13 -26.28 -20.05
C ARG A 474 4.72 -27.46 -20.84
N ASP A 475 4.82 -28.63 -20.21
CA ASP A 475 5.39 -29.85 -20.80
C ASP A 475 6.80 -29.68 -21.44
N GLY A 476 7.60 -28.77 -20.89
CA GLY A 476 8.96 -28.45 -21.35
C GLY A 476 9.04 -27.45 -22.52
N VAL A 477 7.91 -26.93 -23.01
CA VAL A 477 7.82 -25.90 -24.04
C VAL A 477 7.37 -24.58 -23.42
N PHE A 478 7.93 -23.43 -23.82
CA PHE A 478 7.45 -22.13 -23.34
C PHE A 478 5.97 -21.92 -23.69
N VAL A 479 5.22 -21.37 -22.73
CA VAL A 479 3.84 -20.92 -22.97
C VAL A 479 3.89 -19.59 -23.70
N ASP A 480 2.96 -19.35 -24.63
CA ASP A 480 2.83 -18.09 -25.39
C ASP A 480 2.29 -16.94 -24.51
N ALA A 481 3.11 -16.53 -23.53
CA ALA A 481 2.77 -15.61 -22.47
C ALA A 481 4.01 -14.95 -21.84
N HIS A 482 3.94 -13.65 -21.63
CA HIS A 482 4.97 -12.79 -21.05
C HIS A 482 4.40 -12.08 -19.82
N ALA A 483 4.85 -12.47 -18.62
CA ALA A 483 4.35 -11.90 -17.36
C ALA A 483 5.08 -10.59 -16.95
N GLN A 484 4.30 -9.62 -16.48
CA GLN A 484 4.73 -8.27 -16.09
C GLN A 484 5.82 -8.32 -14.99
N ASP A 485 5.69 -9.22 -14.03
CA ASP A 485 6.59 -9.40 -12.88
C ASP A 485 8.00 -9.84 -13.31
N GLY A 486 8.13 -10.95 -14.03
CA GLY A 486 9.42 -11.48 -14.48
C GLY A 486 10.14 -10.53 -15.42
N ASN A 487 9.42 -9.86 -16.30
CA ASN A 487 9.97 -8.87 -17.23
C ASN A 487 10.46 -7.61 -16.51
N SER A 488 9.68 -7.10 -15.56
CA SER A 488 10.05 -5.90 -14.79
C SER A 488 11.20 -6.17 -13.83
N ILE A 489 11.15 -7.31 -13.13
CA ILE A 489 12.20 -7.69 -12.19
C ILE A 489 13.50 -8.06 -12.93
N ALA A 490 13.44 -8.57 -14.16
CA ALA A 490 14.63 -8.72 -15.01
C ALA A 490 15.34 -7.39 -15.31
N ILE A 491 14.60 -6.28 -15.41
CA ILE A 491 15.19 -4.93 -15.52
C ILE A 491 15.73 -4.45 -14.15
N LEU A 492 14.96 -4.64 -13.07
CA LEU A 492 15.39 -4.26 -11.72
C LEU A 492 16.64 -5.01 -11.24
N ALA A 493 16.80 -6.27 -11.68
CA ALA A 493 17.95 -7.13 -11.40
C ALA A 493 19.07 -7.04 -12.45
N ASP A 494 19.03 -6.09 -13.39
CA ASP A 494 19.97 -5.93 -14.52
C ASP A 494 20.34 -7.26 -15.22
N VAL A 495 19.32 -8.04 -15.54
CA VAL A 495 19.37 -9.13 -16.52
C VAL A 495 19.33 -8.53 -17.93
N VAL A 496 18.58 -7.45 -18.11
CA VAL A 496 18.59 -6.58 -19.29
C VAL A 496 18.65 -5.11 -18.88
N GLY A 497 19.19 -4.27 -19.77
CA GLY A 497 19.31 -2.83 -19.56
C GLY A 497 19.23 -2.05 -20.87
N GLY A 498 19.36 -0.73 -20.79
CA GLY A 498 19.47 0.16 -21.94
C GLY A 498 18.36 -0.01 -22.98
N ALA A 499 18.73 -0.38 -24.20
CA ALA A 499 17.79 -0.57 -25.30
C ALA A 499 16.85 -1.78 -25.10
N ARG A 500 17.34 -2.91 -24.59
CA ARG A 500 16.49 -4.10 -24.32
C ARG A 500 15.45 -3.81 -23.24
N ALA A 501 15.84 -3.18 -22.14
CA ALA A 501 14.89 -2.79 -21.08
C ALA A 501 13.78 -1.85 -21.60
N ARG A 502 14.12 -0.87 -22.46
CA ARG A 502 13.11 -0.02 -23.12
C ARG A 502 12.26 -0.77 -24.16
N GLY A 503 12.79 -1.81 -24.79
CA GLY A 503 12.04 -2.74 -25.64
C GLY A 503 10.95 -3.47 -24.86
N VAL A 504 11.33 -4.11 -23.75
CA VAL A 504 10.43 -4.80 -22.81
C VAL A 504 9.32 -3.87 -22.32
N LEU A 505 9.66 -2.71 -21.74
CA LEU A 505 8.65 -1.75 -21.25
C LEU A 505 7.76 -1.21 -22.38
N GLY A 506 8.32 -1.04 -23.58
CA GLY A 506 7.58 -0.66 -24.77
C GLY A 506 6.62 -1.74 -25.27
N TYR A 507 6.91 -3.03 -25.01
CA TYR A 507 6.01 -4.14 -25.28
C TYR A 507 4.80 -4.13 -24.33
N TYR A 508 5.02 -4.03 -23.01
CA TYR A 508 3.92 -3.97 -22.03
C TYR A 508 2.97 -2.80 -22.26
N ALA A 509 3.53 -1.62 -22.58
CA ALA A 509 2.76 -0.43 -22.93
C ALA A 509 1.93 -0.55 -24.24
N ARG A 510 2.02 -1.68 -24.97
CA ARG A 510 1.17 -1.99 -26.14
C ARG A 510 0.30 -3.23 -25.94
N ALA A 511 0.83 -4.30 -25.38
CA ALA A 511 0.13 -5.59 -25.25
C ALA A 511 -0.74 -5.65 -23.99
N ALA A 512 -0.17 -5.30 -22.84
CA ALA A 512 -0.81 -5.41 -21.53
C ALA A 512 -1.62 -4.16 -21.13
N ALA A 513 -1.46 -3.03 -21.82
CA ALA A 513 -2.12 -1.79 -21.45
C ALA A 513 -3.66 -1.91 -21.43
N ARG A 514 -4.29 -1.52 -20.33
CA ARG A 514 -5.74 -1.40 -20.14
C ARG A 514 -6.10 -0.01 -19.56
N PRO A 515 -7.37 0.43 -19.59
CA PRO A 515 -7.78 1.73 -19.05
C PRO A 515 -7.52 1.91 -17.54
N TYR A 516 -7.26 0.81 -16.82
CA TYR A 516 -7.14 0.71 -15.37
C TYR A 516 -5.76 0.18 -14.91
N GLY A 517 -4.72 0.34 -15.74
CA GLY A 517 -3.34 -0.12 -15.49
C GLY A 517 -2.87 -1.09 -16.58
N ASN A 518 -1.69 -1.71 -16.43
CA ASN A 518 -1.28 -2.79 -17.33
C ASN A 518 -1.58 -4.14 -16.71
N ALA A 519 -2.10 -5.07 -17.52
CA ALA A 519 -2.39 -6.42 -17.07
C ALA A 519 -1.11 -7.18 -16.68
N PHE A 520 -1.23 -8.10 -15.73
CA PHE A 520 -0.09 -8.89 -15.25
C PHE A 520 0.42 -9.91 -16.27
N TYR A 521 -0.38 -10.20 -17.30
CA TYR A 521 0.00 -10.93 -18.50
C TYR A 521 -0.39 -10.15 -19.77
N ASP A 522 0.27 -10.49 -20.87
CA ASP A 522 -0.08 -10.13 -22.25
C ASP A 522 -1.22 -10.99 -22.84
N SER A 523 -1.35 -12.24 -22.38
CA SER A 523 -2.25 -13.26 -22.95
C SER A 523 -2.95 -14.13 -21.89
N ASP A 524 -4.00 -14.83 -22.31
CA ASP A 524 -4.74 -15.80 -21.49
C ASP A 524 -4.15 -17.24 -21.58
N ALA A 525 -2.98 -17.44 -22.20
CA ALA A 525 -2.42 -18.79 -22.42
C ALA A 525 -2.02 -19.53 -21.13
N VAL A 526 -1.84 -18.78 -20.03
CA VAL A 526 -1.62 -19.31 -18.67
C VAL A 526 -2.93 -19.52 -17.91
N GLY A 527 -3.94 -18.66 -18.09
CA GLY A 527 -5.23 -18.72 -17.39
C GLY A 527 -6.26 -17.73 -17.96
N GLU A 528 -7.55 -18.05 -17.82
CA GLU A 528 -8.65 -17.27 -18.41
C GLU A 528 -8.78 -15.86 -17.79
N GLY A 529 -8.88 -14.86 -18.66
CA GLY A 529 -8.93 -13.45 -18.31
C GLY A 529 -7.63 -12.88 -17.72
N PHE A 530 -6.51 -13.60 -17.74
CA PHE A 530 -5.25 -13.12 -17.17
C PHE A 530 -4.71 -11.88 -17.89
N GLY A 531 -4.91 -11.78 -19.21
CA GLY A 531 -4.61 -10.58 -20.00
C GLY A 531 -5.51 -9.37 -19.68
N GLU A 532 -6.54 -9.53 -18.83
CA GLU A 532 -7.46 -8.46 -18.42
C GLU A 532 -7.37 -8.10 -16.92
N ARG A 533 -6.55 -8.82 -16.12
CA ARG A 533 -6.36 -8.52 -14.68
C ARG A 533 -5.14 -7.63 -14.44
N VAL A 534 -5.27 -6.60 -13.63
CA VAL A 534 -4.21 -5.72 -13.13
C VAL A 534 -4.04 -5.95 -11.62
N TYR A 535 -2.83 -6.28 -11.18
CA TYR A 535 -2.47 -6.31 -9.77
C TYR A 535 -1.50 -5.16 -9.47
N ALA A 536 -1.84 -4.31 -8.51
CA ALA A 536 -1.00 -3.17 -8.11
C ALA A 536 0.36 -3.62 -7.57
N PHE A 537 0.41 -4.80 -6.92
CA PHE A 537 1.64 -5.46 -6.44
C PHE A 537 2.71 -5.62 -7.52
N VAL A 538 2.38 -6.21 -8.68
CA VAL A 538 3.38 -6.40 -9.74
C VAL A 538 3.57 -5.16 -10.61
N SER A 539 2.56 -4.29 -10.67
CA SER A 539 2.69 -2.96 -11.26
C SER A 539 3.72 -2.08 -10.52
N TYR A 540 3.94 -2.27 -9.20
CA TYR A 540 5.03 -1.59 -8.48
C TYR A 540 6.41 -1.86 -9.11
N PHE A 541 6.71 -3.13 -9.42
CA PHE A 541 7.99 -3.49 -10.03
C PHE A 541 8.12 -2.98 -11.48
N GLU A 542 7.01 -2.94 -12.23
CA GLU A 542 6.94 -2.36 -13.58
C GLU A 542 7.26 -0.86 -13.57
N LEU A 543 6.57 -0.11 -12.71
CA LEU A 543 6.76 1.32 -12.53
C LEU A 543 8.20 1.64 -12.06
N ALA A 544 8.75 0.83 -11.14
CA ALA A 544 10.15 0.93 -10.72
C ALA A 544 11.13 0.66 -11.88
N ALA A 545 10.84 -0.33 -12.74
CA ALA A 545 11.63 -0.63 -13.92
C ALA A 545 11.57 0.51 -14.96
N ARG A 546 10.42 1.19 -15.12
CA ARG A 546 10.28 2.41 -15.92
C ARG A 546 11.17 3.53 -15.40
N PHE A 547 11.13 3.86 -14.11
CA PHE A 547 11.98 4.90 -13.54
C PHE A 547 13.48 4.54 -13.66
N LYS A 548 13.86 3.28 -13.37
CA LYS A 548 15.23 2.78 -13.59
C LYS A 548 15.69 2.94 -15.05
N SER A 549 14.76 2.81 -16.00
CA SER A 549 15.01 2.94 -17.45
C SER A 549 14.89 4.38 -17.99
N ARG A 550 14.73 5.39 -17.12
CA ARG A 550 14.48 6.81 -17.45
C ARG A 550 13.21 7.03 -18.28
N ALA A 551 12.18 6.25 -17.98
CA ALA A 551 10.86 6.32 -18.61
C ALA A 551 9.78 6.88 -17.66
N GLY A 552 10.14 7.69 -16.66
CA GLY A 552 9.24 8.16 -15.59
C GLY A 552 7.94 8.83 -16.05
N ARG A 553 7.92 9.51 -17.20
CA ARG A 553 6.69 10.03 -17.83
C ARG A 553 5.65 8.94 -18.12
N SER A 554 6.10 7.76 -18.52
CA SER A 554 5.22 6.60 -18.75
C SER A 554 4.83 5.88 -17.45
N ALA A 555 5.66 5.97 -16.40
CA ALA A 555 5.29 5.49 -15.07
C ALA A 555 4.14 6.33 -14.48
N VAL A 556 4.24 7.66 -14.58
CA VAL A 556 3.19 8.58 -14.13
C VAL A 556 1.92 8.48 -14.98
N GLU A 557 2.02 8.14 -16.27
CA GLU A 557 0.84 7.80 -17.10
C GLU A 557 0.12 6.56 -16.55
N GLU A 558 0.86 5.47 -16.32
CA GLU A 558 0.30 4.20 -15.86
C GLU A 558 -0.23 4.30 -14.41
N MET A 559 0.42 5.09 -13.55
CA MET A 559 -0.11 5.45 -12.23
C MET A 559 -1.48 6.13 -12.31
N ARG A 560 -1.69 7.09 -13.23
CA ARG A 560 -2.98 7.78 -13.41
C ARG A 560 -4.07 6.86 -13.97
N ARG A 561 -3.71 5.81 -14.72
CA ARG A 561 -4.64 4.74 -15.10
C ARG A 561 -5.00 3.85 -13.91
N LEU A 562 -4.01 3.29 -13.21
CA LEU A 562 -4.20 2.35 -12.10
C LEU A 562 -4.82 3.01 -10.86
N TYR A 563 -4.09 3.91 -10.20
CA TYR A 563 -4.52 4.53 -8.94
C TYR A 563 -5.69 5.48 -9.15
N GLY A 564 -5.71 6.19 -10.28
CA GLY A 564 -6.88 6.99 -10.68
C GLY A 564 -8.14 6.15 -10.92
N TRP A 565 -8.04 4.90 -11.39
CA TRP A 565 -9.22 4.03 -11.48
C TRP A 565 -9.76 3.65 -10.11
N MET A 566 -8.89 3.18 -9.21
CA MET A 566 -9.26 2.82 -7.84
C MET A 566 -9.82 4.01 -7.05
N SER A 567 -9.25 5.20 -7.24
CA SER A 567 -9.66 6.45 -6.60
C SER A 567 -11.02 6.99 -7.09
N ARG A 568 -11.41 6.69 -8.34
CA ARG A 568 -12.73 7.06 -8.89
C ARG A 568 -13.81 5.99 -8.66
N GLY A 569 -13.43 4.77 -8.29
CA GLY A 569 -14.36 3.73 -7.86
C GLY A 569 -14.62 3.75 -6.36
N ASP A 570 -15.73 3.20 -5.92
CA ASP A 570 -16.05 2.95 -4.51
C ASP A 570 -15.07 1.89 -3.95
N PRO A 571 -14.34 2.10 -2.82
CA PRO A 571 -14.50 3.15 -1.79
C PRO A 571 -13.67 4.44 -1.97
N GLY A 572 -12.81 4.55 -2.98
CA GLY A 572 -12.15 5.79 -3.43
C GLY A 572 -10.91 6.26 -2.65
N VAL A 573 -10.79 5.96 -1.36
CA VAL A 573 -9.67 6.41 -0.48
C VAL A 573 -8.61 5.32 -0.27
N THR A 574 -8.91 4.05 -0.60
CA THR A 574 -8.01 2.92 -0.38
C THR A 574 -7.75 2.12 -1.65
N PHE A 575 -6.57 1.50 -1.72
CA PHE A 575 -6.12 0.76 -2.90
C PHE A 575 -6.50 -0.72 -2.83
N TRP A 576 -6.99 -1.20 -3.98
CA TRP A 576 -7.58 -2.53 -4.10
C TRP A 576 -6.49 -3.57 -4.39
N GLU A 577 -6.74 -4.78 -3.91
CA GLU A 577 -5.90 -5.95 -4.14
C GLU A 577 -5.70 -6.23 -5.64
N GLY A 578 -6.76 -6.18 -6.45
CA GLY A 578 -6.69 -6.41 -7.88
C GLY A 578 -7.93 -5.95 -8.65
N ILE A 579 -7.70 -5.62 -9.91
CA ILE A 579 -8.73 -5.19 -10.86
C ILE A 579 -8.83 -6.25 -11.96
N GLY A 580 -9.99 -6.88 -12.12
CA GLY A 580 -10.28 -7.85 -13.16
C GLY A 580 -10.99 -7.27 -14.39
N PRO A 581 -11.52 -8.14 -15.27
CA PRO A 581 -12.06 -7.76 -16.57
C PRO A 581 -13.09 -6.62 -16.53
N GLY A 582 -12.85 -5.61 -17.39
CA GLY A 582 -13.71 -4.43 -17.47
C GLY A 582 -13.61 -3.49 -16.26
N GLY A 583 -12.52 -3.56 -15.50
CA GLY A 583 -12.23 -2.61 -14.40
C GLY A 583 -12.97 -2.92 -13.09
N ARG A 584 -13.42 -4.16 -12.90
CA ARG A 584 -14.15 -4.61 -11.70
C ARG A 584 -13.16 -5.15 -10.65
N PRO A 585 -13.50 -5.21 -9.35
CA PRO A 585 -12.76 -6.02 -8.38
C PRO A 585 -12.62 -7.49 -8.86
N TYR A 586 -11.41 -8.04 -8.83
CA TYR A 586 -11.04 -9.21 -9.63
C TYR A 586 -11.68 -10.55 -9.21
N GLU A 587 -12.15 -10.65 -7.96
CA GLU A 587 -12.91 -11.76 -7.35
C GLU A 587 -14.23 -11.24 -6.77
N ASP A 588 -14.82 -10.26 -7.47
CA ASP A 588 -16.02 -9.53 -7.08
C ASP A 588 -16.00 -9.10 -5.60
N ARG A 589 -16.85 -9.71 -4.74
CA ARG A 589 -17.02 -9.27 -3.35
C ARG A 589 -15.86 -9.66 -2.42
N TYR A 590 -15.09 -10.68 -2.82
CA TYR A 590 -14.02 -11.24 -2.00
C TYR A 590 -12.75 -10.37 -2.05
N THR A 591 -12.42 -9.80 -3.21
CA THR A 591 -11.33 -8.83 -3.41
C THR A 591 -11.29 -7.78 -2.29
N SER A 592 -10.13 -7.59 -1.65
CA SER A 592 -9.98 -6.50 -0.69
C SER A 592 -9.89 -5.15 -1.40
N MET A 593 -10.58 -4.14 -0.89
CA MET A 593 -10.55 -2.76 -1.39
C MET A 593 -9.59 -1.87 -0.58
N ALA A 594 -8.93 -2.42 0.43
CA ALA A 594 -7.75 -1.91 1.11
C ALA A 594 -6.74 -3.04 1.31
N HIS A 595 -5.67 -3.10 0.50
CA HIS A 595 -4.71 -4.22 0.52
C HIS A 595 -3.26 -3.71 0.51
N GLY A 596 -2.43 -4.22 1.42
CA GLY A 596 -1.07 -3.74 1.70
C GLY A 596 -0.15 -3.78 0.48
N TRP A 597 -0.20 -4.86 -0.31
CA TRP A 597 0.58 -4.98 -1.55
C TRP A 597 0.31 -3.91 -2.61
N ALA A 598 -0.80 -3.17 -2.51
CA ALA A 598 -1.22 -2.21 -3.53
C ALA A 598 -0.59 -0.82 -3.32
N THR A 599 0.12 -0.61 -2.21
CA THR A 599 0.57 0.71 -1.75
C THR A 599 1.83 1.24 -2.45
N GLY A 600 2.30 0.55 -3.50
CA GLY A 600 3.58 0.80 -4.16
C GLY A 600 3.79 2.21 -4.73
N LEU A 601 2.74 2.98 -4.99
CA LEU A 601 2.87 4.41 -5.32
C LEU A 601 3.69 5.17 -4.26
N VAL A 602 3.54 4.86 -2.97
CA VAL A 602 4.21 5.58 -1.88
C VAL A 602 5.74 5.48 -1.98
N PRO A 603 6.38 4.29 -1.96
CA PRO A 603 7.81 4.17 -2.16
C PRO A 603 8.28 4.52 -3.58
N LEU A 604 7.40 4.47 -4.60
CA LEU A 604 7.76 4.94 -5.95
C LEU A 604 7.96 6.46 -6.00
N MET A 605 7.01 7.23 -5.46
CA MET A 605 7.12 8.70 -5.46
C MET A 605 8.27 9.16 -4.56
N SER A 606 8.39 8.61 -3.34
CA SER A 606 9.49 8.93 -2.42
C SER A 606 10.87 8.48 -2.96
N GLY A 607 10.94 7.30 -3.59
CA GLY A 607 12.21 6.69 -4.03
C GLY A 607 12.68 7.10 -5.43
N TRP A 608 11.80 7.52 -6.34
CA TRP A 608 12.16 7.90 -7.71
C TRP A 608 11.81 9.34 -8.08
N VAL A 609 10.64 9.86 -7.68
CA VAL A 609 10.22 11.23 -8.05
C VAL A 609 10.86 12.25 -7.12
N LEU A 610 10.76 12.07 -5.81
CA LEU A 610 11.60 12.79 -4.82
C LEU A 610 13.06 12.28 -4.89
N GLY A 611 13.24 11.00 -5.23
CA GLY A 611 14.51 10.41 -5.62
C GLY A 611 15.38 9.89 -4.46
N VAL A 612 14.86 9.83 -3.23
CA VAL A 612 15.65 9.51 -2.02
C VAL A 612 15.71 8.00 -1.78
N LYS A 613 16.91 7.44 -1.67
CA LYS A 613 17.12 6.02 -1.31
C LYS A 613 18.33 5.83 -0.38
N PRO A 614 18.27 4.89 0.58
CA PRO A 614 19.47 4.42 1.28
C PRO A 614 20.37 3.67 0.29
N THR A 615 21.68 3.89 0.37
CA THR A 615 22.69 3.09 -0.35
C THR A 615 23.50 2.20 0.59
N GLY A 616 23.47 2.46 1.90
CA GLY A 616 23.93 1.56 2.97
C GLY A 616 22.98 1.52 4.16
N PRO A 617 23.17 0.58 5.12
CA PRO A 617 22.24 0.33 6.22
C PRO A 617 21.90 1.55 7.07
N GLY A 618 20.61 1.79 7.27
CA GLY A 618 20.08 2.88 8.09
C GLY A 618 20.40 4.28 7.56
N PHE A 619 20.53 4.44 6.24
CA PHE A 619 20.93 5.68 5.57
C PHE A 619 22.32 6.22 6.00
N ARG A 620 23.24 5.37 6.49
CA ARG A 620 24.67 5.75 6.69
C ARG A 620 25.26 6.37 5.41
N SER A 621 24.94 5.75 4.28
CA SER A 621 25.08 6.33 2.96
C SER A 621 23.73 6.35 2.24
N TRP A 622 23.51 7.37 1.42
CA TRP A 622 22.24 7.61 0.71
C TRP A 622 22.45 8.16 -0.71
N SER A 623 21.34 8.33 -1.44
CA SER A 623 21.33 8.98 -2.75
C SER A 623 20.05 9.81 -2.94
N VAL A 624 20.16 10.93 -3.67
CA VAL A 624 19.04 11.76 -4.12
C VAL A 624 19.13 11.88 -5.64
N THR A 625 18.27 11.17 -6.37
CA THR A 625 18.40 10.96 -7.82
C THR A 625 17.06 11.10 -8.58
N PRO A 626 16.37 12.26 -8.46
CA PRO A 626 15.01 12.44 -8.96
C PRO A 626 14.86 12.18 -10.48
N ASP A 627 13.81 11.45 -10.85
CA ASP A 627 13.22 11.49 -12.19
C ASP A 627 12.08 12.51 -12.16
N LEU A 628 12.25 13.61 -12.92
CA LEU A 628 11.27 14.71 -12.96
C LEU A 628 9.91 14.27 -13.50
N ALA A 629 9.83 13.13 -14.23
CA ALA A 629 8.63 12.46 -14.70
C ALA A 629 7.58 13.30 -15.49
N GLY A 630 7.90 14.55 -15.86
CA GLY A 630 6.95 15.51 -16.45
C GLY A 630 6.18 16.37 -15.44
N LEU A 631 6.53 16.29 -14.15
CA LEU A 631 6.06 17.17 -13.08
C LEU A 631 6.94 18.44 -13.02
N ARG A 632 6.38 19.55 -12.52
CA ARG A 632 7.07 20.85 -12.41
C ARG A 632 7.87 21.00 -11.12
N TRP A 633 7.41 20.37 -10.05
CA TRP A 633 8.10 20.33 -8.76
C TRP A 633 7.67 19.10 -7.96
N ALA A 634 8.53 18.65 -7.06
CA ALA A 634 8.20 17.76 -5.96
C ALA A 634 9.04 18.09 -4.73
N ARG A 635 8.48 17.85 -3.54
CA ARG A 635 9.17 18.05 -2.26
C ARG A 635 8.68 17.07 -1.22
N GLY A 636 9.46 16.88 -0.16
CA GLY A 636 9.12 15.96 0.90
C GLY A 636 10.30 15.58 1.78
N VAL A 637 10.04 14.64 2.68
CA VAL A 637 11.04 14.04 3.57
C VAL A 637 10.93 12.52 3.45
N VAL A 638 12.07 11.83 3.41
CA VAL A 638 12.15 10.39 3.71
C VAL A 638 12.86 10.24 5.06
N PRO A 639 12.29 9.50 6.03
CA PRO A 639 12.85 9.43 7.37
C PRO A 639 14.12 8.58 7.41
N THR A 640 15.01 8.93 8.31
CA THR A 640 16.19 8.14 8.66
C THR A 640 16.06 7.63 10.10
N PRO A 641 16.72 6.52 10.49
CA PRO A 641 16.71 6.02 11.87
C PRO A 641 17.21 7.02 12.92
N GLY A 642 17.96 8.06 12.52
CA GLY A 642 18.39 9.16 13.38
C GLY A 642 17.33 10.25 13.62
N GLY A 643 16.17 10.18 12.96
CA GLY A 643 15.02 11.07 13.17
C GLY A 643 15.01 12.38 12.39
N GLU A 644 16.17 12.88 11.92
CA GLU A 644 16.25 14.12 11.14
C GLU A 644 15.70 14.00 9.71
N GLY A 645 15.74 12.79 9.13
CA GLY A 645 15.31 12.54 7.75
C GLY A 645 16.24 13.09 6.68
N ILE A 646 15.86 12.89 5.42
CA ILE A 646 16.44 13.57 4.25
C ILE A 646 15.30 14.37 3.61
N GLU A 647 15.40 15.69 3.70
CA GLU A 647 14.47 16.65 3.08
C GLU A 647 14.98 16.97 1.67
N VAL A 648 14.10 16.88 0.68
CA VAL A 648 14.39 17.25 -0.72
C VAL A 648 13.26 18.14 -1.24
N GLU A 649 13.64 19.12 -2.05
CA GLU A 649 12.72 19.95 -2.83
C GLU A 649 13.37 20.22 -4.19
N TRP A 650 12.64 20.03 -5.29
CA TRP A 650 13.13 20.35 -6.63
C TRP A 650 12.08 21.04 -7.51
N GLU A 651 12.56 21.81 -8.48
CA GLU A 651 11.77 22.62 -9.40
C GLU A 651 12.35 22.55 -10.82
N ASP A 652 11.56 22.12 -11.80
CA ASP A 652 11.83 22.24 -13.24
C ASP A 652 11.25 23.56 -13.75
N ARG A 653 12.13 24.50 -14.08
CA ARG A 653 11.79 25.88 -14.45
C ARG A 653 11.60 26.06 -15.96
N GLY A 654 11.69 24.97 -16.72
CA GLY A 654 11.75 25.01 -18.18
C GLY A 654 13.14 25.36 -18.70
N GLY A 655 13.34 25.30 -20.02
CA GLY A 655 14.63 25.59 -20.68
C GLY A 655 15.80 24.65 -20.36
N GLY A 656 15.68 23.81 -19.33
CA GLY A 656 16.81 23.07 -18.74
C GLY A 656 17.34 23.67 -17.44
N ASP A 657 16.72 24.75 -16.92
CA ASP A 657 16.92 25.16 -15.53
C ASP A 657 16.17 24.20 -14.60
N VAL A 658 16.93 23.50 -13.76
CA VAL A 658 16.45 22.58 -12.73
C VAL A 658 17.17 22.93 -11.44
N ARG A 659 16.40 23.20 -10.38
CA ARG A 659 16.91 23.47 -9.03
C ARG A 659 16.59 22.29 -8.12
N ILE A 660 17.56 21.88 -7.30
CA ILE A 660 17.38 20.86 -6.25
C ILE A 660 17.98 21.41 -4.95
N ARG A 661 17.18 21.38 -3.88
CA ARG A 661 17.57 21.64 -2.49
C ARG A 661 17.59 20.31 -1.75
N VAL A 662 18.68 20.00 -1.05
CA VAL A 662 18.80 18.81 -0.19
C VAL A 662 19.28 19.21 1.20
N ARG A 663 18.65 18.65 2.23
CA ARG A 663 19.10 18.66 3.63
C ARG A 663 19.11 17.22 4.13
N ALA A 664 20.23 16.80 4.73
CA ALA A 664 20.45 15.43 5.18
C ALA A 664 21.23 15.43 6.52
N PRO A 665 21.19 14.32 7.30
CA PRO A 665 21.67 14.32 8.69
C PRO A 665 23.18 14.51 8.83
N ASP A 666 23.60 15.17 9.92
CA ASP A 666 25.01 15.39 10.28
C ASP A 666 25.83 14.08 10.22
N GLY A 667 26.93 14.08 9.45
CA GLY A 667 27.85 12.95 9.38
C GLY A 667 27.38 11.75 8.54
N SER A 668 26.23 11.85 7.87
CA SER A 668 25.88 10.95 6.76
C SER A 668 26.66 11.31 5.48
N SER A 669 26.75 10.39 4.51
CA SER A 669 27.32 10.67 3.19
C SER A 669 26.33 10.33 2.07
N GLY A 670 26.38 11.05 0.95
CA GLY A 670 25.41 10.87 -0.11
C GLY A 670 25.90 11.23 -1.49
N VAL A 671 25.11 10.86 -2.49
CA VAL A 671 25.32 11.24 -3.89
C VAL A 671 24.06 11.93 -4.42
N VAL A 672 24.20 13.17 -4.89
CA VAL A 672 23.11 13.90 -5.56
C VAL A 672 23.27 13.75 -7.07
N GLY A 673 22.30 13.09 -7.71
CA GLY A 673 22.18 13.03 -9.16
C GLY A 673 21.29 14.15 -9.68
N ILE A 674 21.86 15.04 -10.49
CA ILE A 674 21.23 16.26 -10.99
C ILE A 674 20.86 16.05 -12.47
N PRO A 675 19.56 16.05 -12.87
CA PRO A 675 19.14 15.84 -14.24
C PRO A 675 19.58 16.97 -15.19
N VAL A 676 20.21 16.62 -16.32
CA VAL A 676 20.68 17.58 -17.34
C VAL A 676 20.11 17.24 -18.72
N ARG A 677 19.50 18.24 -19.38
CA ARG A 677 18.87 18.10 -20.71
C ARG A 677 19.82 18.22 -21.90
N ASP A 678 21.02 18.78 -21.66
CA ASP A 678 22.07 18.96 -22.66
C ASP A 678 23.42 18.70 -21.98
N LYS A 679 24.35 18.05 -22.68
CA LYS A 679 25.72 17.83 -22.16
C LYS A 679 26.54 19.12 -22.04
N ARG A 680 26.06 20.23 -22.60
CA ARG A 680 26.62 21.58 -22.48
C ARG A 680 26.04 22.37 -21.30
N ALA A 681 25.12 21.79 -20.53
CA ALA A 681 24.55 22.44 -19.36
C ALA A 681 25.62 22.66 -18.27
N VAL A 682 25.54 23.81 -17.58
CA VAL A 682 26.42 24.12 -16.44
C VAL A 682 25.70 23.71 -15.16
N VAL A 683 26.38 22.98 -14.28
CA VAL A 683 25.85 22.58 -12.98
C VAL A 683 26.64 23.28 -11.88
N GLU A 684 25.92 24.04 -11.07
CA GLU A 684 26.42 24.71 -9.87
C GLU A 684 25.93 23.97 -8.62
N VAL A 685 26.81 23.77 -7.64
CA VAL A 685 26.48 23.31 -6.29
C VAL A 685 27.02 24.32 -5.28
N ASP A 686 26.16 24.82 -4.40
CA ASP A 686 26.44 25.88 -3.43
C ASP A 686 27.09 27.14 -4.06
N GLY A 687 26.67 27.46 -5.29
CA GLY A 687 27.18 28.59 -6.08
C GLY A 687 28.56 28.36 -6.72
N ARG A 688 29.10 27.13 -6.70
CA ARG A 688 30.34 26.74 -7.38
C ARG A 688 30.02 25.85 -8.58
N VAL A 689 30.59 26.15 -9.75
CA VAL A 689 30.49 25.26 -10.91
C VAL A 689 31.25 23.96 -10.60
N VAL A 690 30.53 22.84 -10.63
CA VAL A 690 31.09 21.48 -10.48
C VAL A 690 31.15 20.73 -11.81
N TYR A 691 30.29 21.10 -12.76
CA TYR A 691 30.32 20.62 -14.14
C TYR A 691 30.09 21.78 -15.10
N ALA A 692 31.00 21.97 -16.06
CA ALA A 692 31.05 23.16 -16.93
C ALA A 692 30.56 22.91 -18.37
N GLY A 693 29.94 21.75 -18.63
CA GLY A 693 29.55 21.33 -19.97
C GLY A 693 30.68 20.67 -20.77
N TRP A 694 30.34 19.73 -21.65
CA TRP A 694 31.28 19.05 -22.53
C TRP A 694 31.47 19.81 -23.85
N HIS A 695 32.66 20.40 -24.02
CA HIS A 695 33.11 21.03 -25.27
C HIS A 695 34.08 20.11 -26.00
N GLY A 696 33.60 19.47 -27.09
CA GLY A 696 34.42 18.53 -27.86
C GLY A 696 35.56 19.18 -28.66
N ALA A 697 36.61 18.39 -28.90
CA ALA A 697 37.77 18.71 -29.76
C ALA A 697 38.85 19.68 -29.23
N ALA A 698 39.18 19.56 -27.94
CA ALA A 698 40.57 19.73 -27.46
C ALA A 698 41.00 18.48 -26.69
N GLY A 699 42.31 18.20 -26.65
CA GLY A 699 42.85 17.04 -25.92
C GLY A 699 42.82 17.22 -24.41
N ASP A 700 42.79 16.09 -23.70
CA ASP A 700 43.08 15.91 -22.27
C ASP A 700 42.26 16.73 -21.24
N GLY A 701 41.29 16.05 -20.60
CA GLY A 701 40.91 16.35 -19.21
C GLY A 701 39.69 17.26 -18.95
N ALA A 702 39.04 17.83 -19.97
CA ALA A 702 37.87 18.68 -19.79
C ALA A 702 36.56 17.87 -19.53
N GLY A 703 36.42 17.32 -18.32
CA GLY A 703 35.22 16.61 -17.88
C GLY A 703 35.17 16.34 -16.38
N ASP A 704 36.30 15.93 -15.80
CA ASP A 704 36.43 15.57 -14.38
C ASP A 704 36.71 16.80 -13.52
N GLY A 705 35.71 17.69 -13.42
CA GLY A 705 35.69 18.71 -12.37
C GLY A 705 35.67 18.01 -11.01
N ALA A 706 36.65 18.31 -10.15
CA ALA A 706 36.94 17.52 -8.95
C ALA A 706 35.72 17.39 -8.01
N GLY A 707 35.04 16.24 -8.08
CA GLY A 707 33.83 15.91 -7.31
C GLY A 707 32.55 15.67 -8.12
N ALA A 708 32.59 15.67 -9.46
CA ALA A 708 31.41 15.40 -10.31
C ALA A 708 31.67 14.41 -11.46
N ARG A 709 30.66 13.59 -11.82
CA ARG A 709 30.68 12.66 -12.97
C ARG A 709 29.39 12.76 -13.80
N LEU A 710 29.51 12.74 -15.14
CA LEU A 710 28.36 12.70 -16.06
C LEU A 710 28.06 11.25 -16.47
N GLU A 711 26.85 10.77 -16.18
CA GLU A 711 26.38 9.45 -16.64
C GLU A 711 24.99 9.57 -17.29
N GLY A 712 24.96 9.39 -18.62
CA GLY A 712 23.74 9.53 -19.42
C GLY A 712 23.23 10.98 -19.46
N GLU A 713 22.14 11.22 -18.74
CA GLU A 713 21.42 12.51 -18.64
C GLU A 713 21.46 13.05 -17.19
N MET A 714 22.43 12.60 -16.38
CA MET A 714 22.59 12.98 -14.97
C MET A 714 24.04 13.38 -14.69
N VAL A 715 24.23 14.48 -13.96
CA VAL A 715 25.51 14.82 -13.31
C VAL A 715 25.41 14.40 -11.85
N PHE A 716 26.24 13.45 -11.42
CA PHE A 716 26.32 13.01 -10.03
C PHE A 716 27.43 13.77 -9.30
N VAL A 717 27.13 14.19 -8.07
CA VAL A 717 28.03 14.93 -7.18
C VAL A 717 28.02 14.26 -5.81
N ASP A 718 29.21 13.98 -5.27
CA ASP A 718 29.36 13.42 -3.92
C ASP A 718 29.21 14.53 -2.87
N VAL A 719 28.47 14.26 -1.79
CA VAL A 719 28.13 15.24 -0.75
C VAL A 719 28.20 14.64 0.66
N GLU A 720 28.54 15.48 1.63
CA GLU A 720 28.48 15.15 3.06
C GLU A 720 27.25 15.79 3.71
N GLY A 721 26.67 15.11 4.70
CA GLY A 721 25.66 15.65 5.60
C GLY A 721 26.28 16.72 6.51
N LYS A 722 26.05 17.98 6.16
CA LYS A 722 26.57 19.17 6.84
C LYS A 722 25.63 19.63 7.96
N ARG A 723 26.21 20.27 8.99
CA ARG A 723 25.54 20.76 10.21
C ARG A 723 24.11 21.24 10.03
N ALA A 724 23.22 20.70 10.88
CA ALA A 724 21.82 21.11 11.07
C ALA A 724 21.60 22.62 10.85
N GLY A 725 20.86 22.94 9.79
CA GLY A 725 20.62 24.31 9.30
C GLY A 725 21.22 24.59 7.93
N SER A 726 22.33 23.94 7.56
CA SER A 726 22.91 24.04 6.21
C SER A 726 22.16 23.18 5.18
N GLU A 727 22.31 23.56 3.90
CA GLU A 727 21.62 22.96 2.76
C GLU A 727 22.62 22.74 1.62
N ILE A 728 22.30 21.84 0.70
CA ILE A 728 22.98 21.64 -0.57
C ILE A 728 22.09 22.22 -1.65
N MET A 729 22.56 23.26 -2.33
CA MET A 729 21.81 23.93 -3.40
C MET A 729 22.43 23.63 -4.76
N ALA A 730 21.82 22.69 -5.48
CA ALA A 730 22.16 22.40 -6.87
C ALA A 730 21.29 23.22 -7.83
N SER A 731 21.89 23.76 -8.88
CA SER A 731 21.16 24.36 -10.01
C SER A 731 21.85 24.09 -11.34
N VAL A 732 21.05 23.64 -12.32
CA VAL A 732 21.44 23.52 -13.72
C VAL A 732 21.12 24.83 -14.42
N ARG A 733 22.03 25.31 -15.28
CA ARG A 733 21.75 26.39 -16.22
C ARG A 733 21.78 25.85 -17.64
N GLY A 734 20.70 26.09 -18.38
CA GLY A 734 20.69 25.93 -19.83
C GLY A 734 21.67 26.90 -20.51
N LEU A 735 21.94 26.68 -21.79
CA LEU A 735 22.72 27.62 -22.59
C LEU A 735 22.05 29.01 -22.57
N PRO A 736 22.81 30.11 -22.41
CA PRO A 736 22.33 31.43 -22.79
C PRO A 736 21.98 31.43 -24.27
N ASP A 737 20.98 32.21 -24.69
CA ASP A 737 20.60 32.41 -26.11
C ASP A 737 21.68 33.17 -26.93
N THR A 738 22.90 33.28 -26.42
CA THR A 738 24.04 33.98 -27.03
C THR A 738 25.37 33.27 -26.74
N LEU A 739 25.67 32.21 -27.51
CA LEU A 739 27.01 31.66 -27.75
C LEU A 739 27.12 31.15 -29.19
#